data_AF-A0A0K9Q6H9-F1
#
_entry.id   AF-A0A0K9Q6H9-F1
#
_cell.length_a   1.000
_cell.length_b   1.000
_cell.length_c   1.000
_cell.angle_alpha   90.00
_cell.angle_beta   90.00
_cell.angle_gamma   90.00
#
_symmetry.space_group_name_H-M   'P 1'
#
loop_
_entity.id
_entity.type
_entity.pdbx_description
1 polymer ?
#
loop_
_entity_poly.entity_id
_entity_poly.type
_entity_poly.pdbx_seq_one_letter_code
_entity_poly.pdbx_strand_id
1 'polypeptide(L)'
;MFGLFCEVLIFDFFFFLLLQQKNSEISFLNQQGVDGKYSSPKAYSLCKITHLGSIAEDSLKERSSYSVRSYCRHDQVVSFIWAVSRRIIPIGLFGDSSTWRALRKNIAMFVRLRRFENVSLKQCMHEVKRTTFAFLPEESKQSRCFCCSNIQCKSISEAGCRKVRACQIKLSNQFFRCWIDWYFSQMVVPILSAYFYVTENEGKKYEVFYYPKPAWTNLIQDAISKLKEHNYRRLDLSFLRRITCRRSFGFSKVRFLPKEKGIRPLVNLSAPSKIWFPVKKVPLNTKKLISTKKMAIHFKSVNSVLQDLHAIFTRVKREHPEYLGSSVFDYNDVYSILRPFLSKFKNDSVEIPKFYVVASDVLKAFDSVDQDRLLNILSDILQEDKYTFARYAQVKSTKKSLKYIYKSVYVDNNDRRPIKEFTTLKQLCSSEGVHVKLGKERIKKKEEIYSLLCEHLKGNVVKLDNAFYLQNVGIPQGGLLSSLLCSFYYGHMERNDISPFLQKIHNAPCSGVSTHGRSVGYNKTSEINSSNERICGNFDENGEPVYPNHVLLRFIDDFLFISTSKKLAIGLLNRLKRGFREYNCYMNIHKFGVNFDLEKQSEHFRNRVYTEPDGLSFLPWCGLLINCETLEIQADYTRYLTVHMSSTLTVITHGEVIDHLKAKLCFYMEAKCHPLFYDSIINSPAIVRLNIYQAFLVCAMKFHCYICTLSKASPSPRSCAMIILESCRYTHILIKKRMYKTEKYINIRSLLRLKKTEVIWLGLSAYFQVLIKKQSRHMELLSLLSSMLDSFGNIKYSSSPLKYAVEEIHSSVVWKIKY
;
A
#
# COMPACT_ATOMS: atom_id res chain seq x y z
N MET A 1 9.32 34.16 -19.80
CA MET A 1 9.79 35.24 -18.89
C MET A 1 8.68 36.17 -18.44
N PHE A 2 7.79 36.68 -19.30
CA PHE A 2 6.67 37.55 -18.91
C PHE A 2 5.68 36.95 -17.88
N GLY A 3 5.43 35.64 -17.90
CA GLY A 3 4.56 34.98 -16.90
C GLY A 3 5.13 34.95 -15.48
N LEU A 4 6.44 34.73 -15.33
CA LEU A 4 7.15 34.76 -14.05
C LEU A 4 7.25 36.18 -13.48
N PHE A 5 7.39 37.19 -14.35
CA PHE A 5 7.42 38.59 -13.94
C PHE A 5 6.06 39.06 -13.41
N CYS A 6 4.95 38.65 -14.05
CA CYS A 6 3.61 38.92 -13.55
C CYS A 6 3.32 38.18 -12.23
N GLU A 7 3.74 36.92 -12.07
CA GLU A 7 3.54 36.19 -10.81
C GLU A 7 4.26 36.85 -9.63
N VAL A 8 5.51 37.29 -9.81
CA VAL A 8 6.28 38.00 -8.76
C VAL A 8 5.64 39.35 -8.42
N LEU A 9 5.27 40.15 -9.42
CA LEU A 9 4.60 41.45 -9.20
C LEU A 9 3.23 41.31 -8.54
N ILE A 10 2.48 40.25 -8.84
CA ILE A 10 1.18 39.98 -8.22
C ILE A 10 1.35 39.50 -6.77
N PHE A 11 2.39 38.69 -6.50
CA PHE A 11 2.75 38.28 -5.14
C PHE A 11 3.16 39.47 -4.28
N ASP A 12 4.03 40.33 -4.80
CA ASP A 12 4.45 41.56 -4.15
C ASP A 12 3.26 42.52 -3.95
N PHE A 13 2.33 42.58 -4.90
CA PHE A 13 1.08 43.35 -4.78
C PHE A 13 0.17 42.83 -3.66
N PHE A 14 -0.05 41.52 -3.53
CA PHE A 14 -0.87 40.98 -2.45
C PHE A 14 -0.18 41.10 -1.08
N PHE A 15 1.14 40.91 -1.03
CA PHE A 15 1.92 41.13 0.19
C PHE A 15 1.91 42.62 0.60
N PHE A 16 2.03 43.53 -0.37
CA PHE A 16 1.93 44.98 -0.18
C PHE A 16 0.54 45.42 0.25
N LEU A 17 -0.54 44.87 -0.32
CA LEU A 17 -1.91 45.12 0.15
C LEU A 17 -2.13 44.66 1.59
N LEU A 18 -1.59 43.49 1.96
CA LEU A 18 -1.63 42.98 3.33
C LEU A 18 -0.83 43.87 4.30
N LEU A 19 0.30 44.43 3.86
CA LEU A 19 1.10 45.37 4.65
C LEU A 19 0.48 46.76 4.76
N GLN A 20 -0.09 47.31 3.68
CA GLN A 20 -0.71 48.63 3.68
C GLN A 20 -1.98 48.66 4.55
N GLN A 21 -2.81 47.61 4.52
CA GLN A 21 -4.00 47.55 5.39
C GLN A 21 -3.65 47.37 6.87
N LYS A 22 -2.56 46.66 7.19
CA LYS A 22 -2.05 46.55 8.57
C LYS A 22 -1.52 47.88 9.10
N ASN A 23 -0.87 48.68 8.24
CA ASN A 23 -0.39 50.01 8.59
C ASN A 23 -1.52 51.04 8.73
N SER A 24 -2.65 50.87 8.03
CA SER A 24 -3.85 51.69 8.25
C SER A 24 -4.58 51.39 9.57
N GLU A 25 -4.59 50.13 10.05
CA GLU A 25 -5.14 49.82 11.38
C GLU A 25 -4.22 50.30 12.53
N ILE A 26 -2.90 50.36 12.32
CA ILE A 26 -1.94 50.89 13.29
C ILE A 26 -1.96 52.43 13.33
N SER A 27 -2.24 53.11 12.22
CA SER A 27 -2.35 54.58 12.17
C SER A 27 -3.68 55.10 12.73
N PHE A 28 -4.76 54.33 12.67
CA PHE A 28 -6.04 54.70 13.31
C PHE A 28 -5.99 54.63 14.84
N LEU A 29 -5.09 53.80 15.40
CA LEU A 29 -4.85 53.72 16.85
C LEU A 29 -3.92 54.82 17.39
N ASN A 30 -3.22 55.57 16.52
CA ASN A 30 -2.26 56.61 16.91
C ASN A 30 -2.77 58.05 16.70
N GLN A 31 -4.02 58.25 16.26
CA GLN A 31 -4.61 59.59 16.03
C GLN A 31 -5.66 60.02 17.07
N GLN A 32 -5.85 59.27 18.16
CA GLN A 32 -6.62 59.73 19.31
C GLN A 32 -5.73 59.77 20.56
N GLY A 33 -4.99 60.86 20.72
CA GLY A 33 -4.49 61.37 21.99
C GLY A 33 -5.03 62.79 22.16
N VAL A 34 -5.27 63.38 23.32
CA VAL A 34 -5.10 63.06 24.74
C VAL A 34 -6.02 64.08 25.43
N ASP A 35 -6.80 63.69 26.45
CA ASP A 35 -7.14 64.60 27.55
C ASP A 35 -7.52 63.84 28.83
N GLY A 36 -6.66 63.96 29.85
CA GLY A 36 -7.05 64.35 31.20
C GLY A 36 -7.74 63.37 32.17
N LYS A 37 -6.90 62.78 33.05
CA LYS A 37 -7.12 62.48 34.48
C LYS A 37 -7.91 61.20 34.92
N TYR A 38 -7.09 60.22 35.34
CA TYR A 38 -7.19 59.35 36.53
C TYR A 38 -8.57 58.89 37.04
N SER A 39 -8.88 57.63 36.78
CA SER A 39 -9.34 56.66 37.79
C SER A 39 -9.08 55.24 37.30
N SER A 40 -8.54 54.39 38.18
CA SER A 40 -8.08 53.03 37.86
C SER A 40 -9.19 52.14 37.29
N PRO A 41 -9.02 51.45 36.15
CA PRO A 41 -9.89 50.35 35.77
C PRO A 41 -9.39 49.05 36.40
N LYS A 42 -10.23 48.53 37.30
CA LYS A 42 -10.20 47.17 37.83
C LYS A 42 -9.89 46.15 36.73
N ALA A 43 -9.11 45.15 37.12
CA ALA A 43 -8.84 43.94 36.35
C ALA A 43 -10.14 43.35 35.77
N TYR A 44 -10.28 43.40 34.45
CA TYR A 44 -11.18 42.52 33.71
C TYR A 44 -10.33 41.46 33.01
N SER A 45 -10.52 40.25 33.49
CA SER A 45 -9.83 39.02 33.14
C SER A 45 -9.60 38.84 31.64
N LEU A 46 -8.34 38.57 31.27
CA LEU A 46 -8.02 37.72 30.13
C LEU A 46 -8.93 36.49 30.19
N CYS A 47 -9.88 36.38 29.27
CA CYS A 47 -10.60 35.14 29.06
C CYS A 47 -9.59 34.14 28.50
N LYS A 48 -8.95 33.42 29.43
CA LYS A 48 -8.27 32.15 29.18
C LYS A 48 -9.20 31.33 28.29
N ILE A 49 -8.75 31.02 27.08
CA ILE A 49 -9.37 29.95 26.29
C ILE A 49 -8.98 28.63 26.96
N THR A 50 -9.63 28.35 28.08
CA THR A 50 -9.72 27.04 28.71
C THR A 50 -11.06 26.44 28.30
N HIS A 51 -11.12 25.90 27.08
CA HIS A 51 -12.13 24.90 26.70
C HIS A 51 -11.54 23.88 25.72
N LEU A 52 -10.32 23.43 26.04
CA LEU A 52 -9.77 22.14 25.62
C LEU A 52 -9.30 21.32 26.85
N GLY A 53 -9.75 21.69 28.04
CA GLY A 53 -9.52 20.99 29.30
C GLY A 53 -10.85 20.73 30.01
N SER A 54 -11.51 19.64 29.64
CA SER A 54 -12.54 18.99 30.47
C SER A 54 -12.65 17.50 30.12
N ILE A 55 -11.50 16.85 29.96
CA ILE A 55 -11.33 15.41 30.16
C ILE A 55 -10.05 15.25 31.00
N ALA A 56 -10.09 15.74 32.23
CA ALA A 56 -9.07 15.48 33.24
C ALA A 56 -9.58 16.03 34.56
N GLU A 57 -10.36 15.24 35.30
CA GLU A 57 -10.34 15.28 36.77
C GLU A 57 -10.99 14.08 37.48
N ASP A 58 -11.49 13.07 36.75
CA ASP A 58 -11.92 11.77 37.34
C ASP A 58 -11.08 10.54 36.91
N SER A 59 -9.80 10.72 36.56
CA SER A 59 -8.95 9.61 36.11
C SER A 59 -7.51 9.65 36.62
N LEU A 60 -7.34 9.94 37.91
CA LEU A 60 -6.04 9.92 38.60
C LEU A 60 -5.45 8.51 38.85
N LYS A 61 -5.83 7.48 38.07
CA LYS A 61 -5.17 6.16 38.05
C LYS A 61 -4.90 5.53 36.67
N GLU A 62 -5.04 6.24 35.55
CA GLU A 62 -4.56 5.75 34.23
C GLU A 62 -3.91 6.87 33.41
N ARG A 63 -2.66 7.22 33.71
CA ARG A 63 -1.81 8.06 32.85
C ARG A 63 -0.66 7.22 32.28
N SER A 64 -0.79 6.78 31.02
CA SER A 64 0.25 6.88 29.96
C SER A 64 -0.07 6.02 28.74
N SER A 65 -0.85 6.55 27.78
CA SER A 65 -0.83 6.10 26.37
C SER A 65 -1.69 7.04 25.54
N TYR A 66 -1.08 7.92 24.75
CA TYR A 66 -1.83 8.68 23.74
C TYR A 66 -2.39 7.69 22.71
N SER A 67 -3.71 7.69 22.53
CA SER A 67 -4.37 6.77 21.60
C SER A 67 -4.00 7.09 20.16
N VAL A 68 -3.78 6.05 19.34
CA VAL A 68 -3.60 6.17 17.88
C VAL A 68 -4.79 6.85 17.19
N ARG A 69 -5.93 6.97 17.88
CA ARG A 69 -7.14 7.68 17.41
C ARG A 69 -7.14 9.19 17.66
N SER A 70 -6.04 9.78 18.11
CA SER A 70 -5.96 11.22 18.44
C SER A 70 -5.86 12.16 17.22
N TYR A 71 -6.47 11.80 16.08
CA TYR A 71 -6.54 12.65 14.89
C TYR A 71 -7.82 13.50 14.87
N CYS A 72 -7.77 14.64 14.19
CA CYS A 72 -8.92 15.52 14.03
C CYS A 72 -9.83 15.01 12.91
N ARG A 73 -11.15 15.22 13.08
CA ARG A 73 -12.11 14.98 12.00
C ARG A 73 -11.96 16.02 10.90
N HIS A 74 -12.28 15.64 9.66
CA HIS A 74 -12.18 16.53 8.50
C HIS A 74 -12.95 17.86 8.68
N ASP A 75 -14.12 17.83 9.31
CA ASP A 75 -14.93 19.02 9.60
C ASP A 75 -14.29 19.97 10.62
N GLN A 76 -13.58 19.43 11.61
CA GLN A 76 -12.81 20.23 12.57
C GLN A 76 -11.62 20.90 11.88
N VAL A 77 -10.91 20.17 11.02
CA VAL A 77 -9.78 20.71 10.24
C VAL A 77 -10.24 21.84 9.32
N VAL A 78 -11.37 21.67 8.61
CA VAL A 78 -11.95 22.71 7.76
C VAL A 78 -12.33 23.95 8.57
N SER A 79 -12.97 23.75 9.73
CA SER A 79 -13.39 24.85 10.60
C SER A 79 -12.18 25.61 11.16
N PHE A 80 -11.12 24.89 11.53
CA PHE A 80 -9.86 25.47 11.97
C PHE A 80 -9.20 26.31 10.87
N ILE A 81 -9.02 25.75 9.66
CA ILE A 81 -8.46 26.49 8.52
C ILE A 81 -9.27 27.75 8.27
N TRP A 82 -10.60 27.62 8.20
CA TRP A 82 -11.48 28.77 7.94
C TRP A 82 -11.38 29.85 9.03
N ALA A 83 -11.31 29.46 10.30
CA ALA A 83 -11.15 30.39 11.41
C ALA A 83 -9.80 31.14 11.34
N VAL A 84 -8.71 30.43 11.04
CA VAL A 84 -7.37 31.02 10.86
C VAL A 84 -7.36 31.96 9.65
N SER A 85 -7.92 31.53 8.51
CA SER A 85 -8.03 32.35 7.30
C SER A 85 -8.75 33.67 7.55
N ARG A 86 -9.88 33.67 8.27
CA ARG A 86 -10.63 34.88 8.63
C ARG A 86 -9.90 35.83 9.58
N ARG A 87 -8.89 35.35 10.30
CA ARG A 87 -8.07 36.16 11.20
C ARG A 87 -6.87 36.78 10.50
N ILE A 88 -6.39 36.16 9.42
CA ILE A 88 -5.18 36.62 8.69
C ILE A 88 -5.55 37.47 7.48
N ILE A 89 -6.56 37.07 6.72
CA ILE A 89 -6.91 37.73 5.47
C ILE A 89 -7.96 38.83 5.75
N PRO A 90 -7.73 40.07 5.29
CA PRO A 90 -8.68 41.17 5.42
C PRO A 90 -10.05 40.84 4.85
N ILE A 91 -11.11 41.33 5.51
CA ILE A 91 -12.48 41.03 5.13
C ILE A 91 -12.81 41.45 3.70
N GLY A 92 -12.22 42.53 3.18
CA GLY A 92 -12.44 43.01 1.81
C GLY A 92 -11.82 42.14 0.71
N LEU A 93 -10.89 41.25 1.06
CA LEU A 93 -10.35 40.22 0.15
C LEU A 93 -11.17 38.92 0.19
N PHE A 94 -12.04 38.78 1.17
CA PHE A 94 -13.10 37.80 1.13
C PHE A 94 -14.34 38.43 0.49
N GLY A 95 -14.96 37.74 -0.48
CA GLY A 95 -16.22 38.21 -1.04
C GLY A 95 -17.35 38.24 -0.01
N ASP A 96 -18.58 38.15 -0.47
CA ASP A 96 -19.75 38.07 0.41
C ASP A 96 -19.91 36.72 1.14
N SER A 97 -20.98 36.60 1.95
CA SER A 97 -21.32 35.38 2.67
C SER A 97 -21.53 34.16 1.76
N SER A 98 -21.98 34.36 0.52
CA SER A 98 -22.14 33.30 -0.48
C SER A 98 -20.78 32.74 -0.91
N THR A 99 -19.82 33.63 -1.14
CA THR A 99 -18.42 33.32 -1.45
C THR A 99 -17.74 32.59 -0.31
N TRP A 100 -18.00 32.99 0.94
CA TRP A 100 -17.45 32.33 2.12
C TRP A 100 -17.90 30.87 2.21
N ARG A 101 -19.19 30.62 1.93
CA ARG A 101 -19.75 29.26 1.91
C ARG A 101 -19.10 28.42 0.81
N ALA A 102 -18.92 28.99 -0.38
CA ALA A 102 -18.24 28.33 -1.50
C ALA A 102 -16.78 27.99 -1.17
N LEU A 103 -16.01 28.95 -0.64
CA LEU A 103 -14.62 28.74 -0.23
C LEU A 103 -14.51 27.67 0.86
N ARG A 104 -15.37 27.71 1.88
CA ARG A 104 -15.36 26.68 2.94
C ARG A 104 -15.70 25.30 2.38
N LYS A 105 -16.64 25.19 1.44
CA LYS A 105 -16.96 23.95 0.71
C LYS A 105 -15.77 23.46 -0.11
N ASN A 106 -15.03 24.36 -0.76
CA ASN A 106 -13.85 24.02 -1.56
C ASN A 106 -12.66 23.58 -0.68
N ILE A 107 -12.46 24.20 0.49
CA ILE A 107 -11.52 23.71 1.52
C ILE A 107 -11.95 22.32 1.99
N ALA A 108 -13.24 22.11 2.22
CA ALA A 108 -13.76 20.83 2.67
C ALA A 108 -13.64 19.72 1.63
N MET A 109 -13.69 20.06 0.34
CA MET A 109 -13.35 19.17 -0.76
C MET A 109 -11.84 18.85 -0.72
N PHE A 110 -10.99 19.87 -0.59
CA PHE A 110 -9.53 19.70 -0.56
C PHE A 110 -9.04 18.81 0.60
N VAL A 111 -9.53 19.08 1.81
CA VAL A 111 -9.16 18.35 3.03
C VAL A 111 -9.59 16.88 2.97
N ARG A 112 -10.63 16.55 2.21
CA ARG A 112 -11.15 15.18 2.03
C ARG A 112 -10.50 14.41 0.86
N LEU A 113 -9.53 15.00 0.16
CA LEU A 113 -8.81 14.30 -0.90
C LEU A 113 -8.08 13.08 -0.33
N ARG A 114 -8.13 11.99 -1.08
CA ARG A 114 -7.40 10.76 -0.75
C ARG A 114 -5.96 10.90 -1.21
N ARG A 115 -5.09 10.03 -0.67
CA ARG A 115 -3.70 9.98 -1.08
C ARG A 115 -3.59 9.71 -2.58
N PHE A 116 -2.70 10.46 -3.25
CA PHE A 116 -2.47 10.45 -4.70
C PHE A 116 -3.56 11.11 -5.55
N GLU A 117 -4.58 11.72 -4.95
CA GLU A 117 -5.49 12.60 -5.67
C GLU A 117 -4.91 14.01 -5.78
N ASN A 118 -5.24 14.67 -6.88
CA ASN A 118 -4.86 16.05 -7.14
C ASN A 118 -6.12 16.88 -7.35
N VAL A 119 -6.05 18.17 -6.99
CA VAL A 119 -7.10 19.14 -7.26
C VAL A 119 -6.64 20.10 -8.34
N SER A 120 -7.55 20.50 -9.23
CA SER A 120 -7.31 21.56 -10.20
C SER A 120 -7.78 22.91 -9.65
N LEU A 121 -7.16 24.01 -10.10
CA LEU A 121 -7.58 25.37 -9.74
C LEU A 121 -9.08 25.61 -10.08
N LYS A 122 -9.57 25.05 -11.19
CA LYS A 122 -10.98 25.13 -11.58
C LYS A 122 -11.92 24.58 -10.50
N GLN A 123 -11.53 23.53 -9.79
CA GLN A 123 -12.31 22.98 -8.68
C GLN A 123 -12.24 23.88 -7.43
N CYS A 124 -11.08 24.50 -7.17
CA CYS A 124 -10.95 25.47 -6.08
C CYS A 124 -11.79 26.75 -6.31
N MET A 125 -12.06 27.10 -7.56
CA MET A 125 -12.90 28.24 -7.97
C MET A 125 -14.40 27.89 -8.07
N HIS A 126 -14.77 26.63 -7.88
CA HIS A 126 -16.12 26.16 -8.13
C HIS A 126 -17.14 26.85 -7.21
N GLU A 127 -18.24 27.34 -7.78
CA GLU A 127 -19.30 28.14 -7.10
C GLU A 127 -18.80 29.46 -6.46
N VAL A 128 -17.55 29.87 -6.70
CA VAL A 128 -17.00 31.14 -6.26
C VAL A 128 -17.28 32.21 -7.32
N LYS A 129 -18.14 33.18 -6.98
CA LYS A 129 -18.49 34.28 -7.90
C LYS A 129 -17.37 35.32 -7.92
N ARG A 130 -16.97 35.76 -9.11
CA ARG A 130 -15.94 36.80 -9.27
C ARG A 130 -16.44 38.18 -8.82
N THR A 131 -17.71 38.47 -9.12
CA THR A 131 -18.35 39.78 -8.90
C THR A 131 -18.49 40.17 -7.42
N THR A 132 -18.28 39.24 -6.49
CA THR A 132 -18.40 39.48 -5.05
C THR A 132 -17.11 40.00 -4.42
N PHE A 133 -15.99 39.98 -5.15
CA PHE A 133 -14.71 40.50 -4.67
C PHE A 133 -14.55 41.96 -5.06
N ALA A 134 -14.64 42.86 -4.08
CA ALA A 134 -14.59 44.31 -4.30
C ALA A 134 -13.28 44.81 -4.94
N PHE A 135 -12.18 44.07 -4.76
CA PHE A 135 -10.87 44.40 -5.36
C PHE A 135 -10.78 44.01 -6.86
N LEU A 136 -11.75 43.27 -7.39
CA LEU A 136 -11.80 42.90 -8.80
C LEU A 136 -12.73 43.87 -9.56
N PRO A 137 -12.33 44.34 -10.76
CA PRO A 137 -13.17 45.21 -11.58
C PRO A 137 -14.56 44.61 -11.86
N GLU A 138 -15.62 45.35 -11.51
CA GLU A 138 -17.03 45.01 -11.74
C GLU A 138 -17.38 45.08 -13.25
N GLU A 139 -18.17 44.11 -13.73
CA GLU A 139 -18.67 44.06 -15.12
C GLU A 139 -19.69 45.17 -15.43
N SER A 140 -20.39 45.71 -14.42
CA SER A 140 -21.61 46.50 -14.61
C SER A 140 -21.53 47.97 -14.18
N LYS A 141 -20.46 48.42 -13.49
CA LYS A 141 -20.34 49.83 -13.04
C LYS A 141 -19.41 50.72 -13.87
N GLN A 142 -18.91 50.23 -15.00
CA GLN A 142 -18.17 51.04 -15.98
C GLN A 142 -18.93 51.17 -17.30
N SER A 143 -20.18 51.60 -17.21
CA SER A 143 -20.93 52.20 -18.32
C SER A 143 -20.30 53.52 -18.80
N ARG A 144 -19.30 54.04 -18.09
CA ARG A 144 -18.46 55.16 -18.54
C ARG A 144 -16.99 54.76 -18.49
N CYS A 145 -16.34 54.74 -19.65
CA CYS A 145 -14.89 54.82 -19.77
C CYS A 145 -14.42 55.93 -18.83
N PHE A 146 -13.41 55.71 -17.99
CA PHE A 146 -12.78 56.81 -17.24
C PHE A 146 -12.22 57.88 -18.22
N CYS A 147 -11.86 57.43 -19.42
CA CYS A 147 -11.52 58.17 -20.64
C CYS A 147 -12.62 59.09 -21.19
N CYS A 148 -13.89 58.91 -20.78
CA CYS A 148 -15.02 59.73 -21.23
C CYS A 148 -15.50 60.70 -20.15
N SER A 149 -14.88 60.71 -18.96
CA SER A 149 -15.31 61.57 -17.84
C SER A 149 -14.42 62.80 -17.70
N ASN A 150 -13.15 62.73 -18.12
CA ASN A 150 -12.24 63.87 -18.17
C ASN A 150 -11.57 63.93 -19.56
N ILE A 151 -12.02 64.92 -20.33
CA ILE A 151 -11.37 65.66 -21.44
C ILE A 151 -10.58 64.82 -22.48
N GLN A 152 -11.09 64.87 -23.73
CA GLN A 152 -10.45 64.50 -25.01
C GLN A 152 -10.21 63.00 -25.28
N CYS A 153 -11.29 62.24 -25.54
CA CYS A 153 -11.21 61.01 -26.32
C CYS A 153 -12.32 60.99 -27.39
N LYS A 154 -12.09 61.73 -28.49
CA LYS A 154 -12.93 61.66 -29.71
C LYS A 154 -12.46 60.59 -30.71
N SER A 155 -11.50 59.74 -30.37
CA SER A 155 -10.83 58.85 -31.33
C SER A 155 -10.67 57.39 -30.88
N ILE A 156 -11.64 56.83 -30.15
CA ILE A 156 -11.69 55.38 -29.92
C ILE A 156 -12.99 54.85 -30.53
N SER A 157 -12.85 54.11 -31.63
CA SER A 157 -13.98 53.42 -32.26
C SER A 157 -14.64 52.46 -31.28
N GLU A 158 -15.92 52.15 -31.50
CA GLU A 158 -16.67 51.20 -30.67
C GLU A 158 -15.95 49.83 -30.54
N ALA A 159 -15.23 49.43 -31.59
CA ALA A 159 -14.35 48.26 -31.60
C ALA A 159 -13.14 48.37 -30.66
N GLY A 160 -12.54 49.56 -30.52
CA GLY A 160 -11.45 49.84 -29.58
C GLY A 160 -11.90 49.73 -28.12
N CYS A 161 -13.06 50.29 -27.78
CA CYS A 161 -13.67 50.18 -26.45
C CYS A 161 -13.99 48.71 -26.09
N ARG A 162 -14.50 47.92 -27.04
CA ARG A 162 -14.73 46.47 -26.85
C ARG A 162 -13.42 45.72 -26.57
N LYS A 163 -12.33 46.07 -27.27
CA LYS A 163 -11.01 45.45 -27.08
C LYS A 163 -10.41 45.75 -25.70
N VAL A 164 -10.52 46.99 -25.21
CA VAL A 164 -10.07 47.38 -23.86
C VAL A 164 -10.87 46.67 -22.77
N ARG A 165 -12.20 46.61 -22.88
CA ARG A 165 -13.06 45.85 -21.96
C ARG A 165 -12.70 44.36 -21.95
N ALA A 166 -12.47 43.77 -23.13
CA ALA A 166 -12.04 42.37 -23.22
C ALA A 166 -10.68 42.12 -22.55
N CYS A 167 -9.73 43.05 -22.67
CA CYS A 167 -8.44 42.99 -21.95
C CYS A 167 -8.61 43.12 -20.43
N GLN A 168 -9.45 44.06 -19.95
CA GLN A 168 -9.74 44.22 -18.52
C GLN A 168 -10.39 42.98 -17.92
N ILE A 169 -11.34 42.36 -18.63
CA ILE A 169 -11.99 41.11 -18.22
C ILE A 169 -10.96 39.97 -18.16
N LYS A 170 -10.09 39.85 -19.17
CA LYS A 170 -9.01 38.85 -19.17
C LYS A 170 -8.05 39.04 -17.99
N LEU A 171 -7.60 40.27 -17.74
CA LEU A 171 -6.74 40.60 -16.60
C LEU A 171 -7.43 40.30 -15.27
N SER A 172 -8.67 40.74 -15.07
CA SER A 172 -9.43 40.47 -13.84
C SER A 172 -9.64 38.97 -13.61
N ASN A 173 -9.94 38.20 -14.66
CA ASN A 173 -10.03 36.74 -14.57
C ASN A 173 -8.69 36.11 -14.20
N GLN A 174 -7.57 36.65 -14.69
CA GLN A 174 -6.24 36.20 -14.32
C GLN A 174 -5.94 36.50 -12.85
N PHE A 175 -6.23 37.72 -12.37
CA PHE A 175 -6.09 38.08 -10.97
C PHE A 175 -6.93 37.19 -10.05
N PHE A 176 -8.20 36.92 -10.41
CA PHE A 176 -9.06 36.02 -9.65
C PHE A 176 -8.48 34.60 -9.56
N ARG A 177 -7.95 34.08 -10.66
CA ARG A 177 -7.28 32.76 -10.69
C ARG A 177 -6.04 32.76 -9.80
N CYS A 178 -5.21 33.79 -9.89
CA CYS A 178 -4.03 33.95 -9.03
C CYS A 178 -4.40 34.06 -7.55
N TRP A 179 -5.47 34.79 -7.21
CA TRP A 179 -5.95 34.91 -5.83
C TRP A 179 -6.37 33.56 -5.24
N ILE A 180 -7.17 32.78 -5.99
CA ILE A 180 -7.62 31.46 -5.52
C ILE A 180 -6.43 30.48 -5.46
N ASP A 181 -5.52 30.54 -6.42
CA ASP A 181 -4.30 29.73 -6.38
C ASP A 181 -3.47 30.06 -5.14
N TRP A 182 -3.20 31.34 -4.89
CA TRP A 182 -2.51 31.83 -3.70
C TRP A 182 -3.20 31.40 -2.41
N TYR A 183 -4.53 31.53 -2.33
CA TYR A 183 -5.28 31.13 -1.14
C TYR A 183 -5.09 29.64 -0.82
N PHE A 184 -5.14 28.75 -1.82
CA PHE A 184 -4.92 27.32 -1.55
C PHE A 184 -3.44 26.98 -1.35
N SER A 185 -2.55 27.50 -2.19
CA SER A 185 -1.13 27.13 -2.22
C SER A 185 -0.30 27.79 -1.11
N GLN A 186 -0.64 29.02 -0.72
CA GLN A 186 0.12 29.83 0.25
C GLN A 186 -0.59 30.04 1.59
N MET A 187 -1.90 29.79 1.68
CA MET A 187 -2.62 29.84 2.97
C MET A 187 -3.05 28.46 3.44
N VAL A 188 -3.94 27.77 2.72
CA VAL A 188 -4.51 26.49 3.16
C VAL A 188 -3.44 25.42 3.36
N VAL A 189 -2.58 25.19 2.36
CA VAL A 189 -1.52 24.15 2.43
C VAL A 189 -0.49 24.46 3.53
N PRO A 190 0.05 25.70 3.66
CA PRO A 190 0.97 26.03 4.75
C PRO A 190 0.33 25.92 6.14
N ILE A 191 -0.93 26.33 6.33
CA ILE A 191 -1.64 26.15 7.62
C ILE A 191 -1.72 24.66 7.97
N LEU A 192 -2.15 23.81 7.03
CA LEU A 192 -2.22 22.37 7.24
C LEU A 192 -0.85 21.79 7.63
N SER A 193 0.19 22.15 6.88
CA SER A 193 1.57 21.69 7.11
C SER A 193 2.15 22.22 8.43
N ALA A 194 1.77 23.42 8.87
CA ALA A 194 2.26 24.03 10.09
C ALA A 194 1.70 23.35 11.34
N TYR A 195 0.41 23.00 11.35
CA TYR A 195 -0.29 22.53 12.55
C TYR A 195 -0.54 21.02 12.60
N PHE A 196 -0.62 20.36 11.45
CA PHE A 196 -0.94 18.93 11.37
C PHE A 196 0.19 18.11 10.74
N TYR A 197 0.33 16.89 11.23
CA TYR A 197 0.98 15.80 10.51
C TYR A 197 -0.08 15.04 9.73
N VAL A 198 0.10 14.98 8.41
CA VAL A 198 -0.90 14.43 7.47
C VAL A 198 -0.41 13.08 6.94
N THR A 199 -1.16 12.00 7.23
CA THR A 199 -0.78 10.64 6.81
C THR A 199 -2.00 9.73 6.66
N GLU A 200 -1.87 8.65 5.90
CA GLU A 200 -2.86 7.56 5.90
C GLU A 200 -2.71 6.64 7.12
N ASN A 201 -3.67 5.73 7.30
CA ASN A 201 -3.59 4.60 8.23
C ASN A 201 -3.49 3.29 7.42
N GLU A 202 -2.65 2.34 7.84
CA GLU A 202 -2.42 1.07 7.14
C GLU A 202 -3.73 0.31 6.85
N GLY A 203 -4.69 0.34 7.78
CA GLY A 203 -5.99 -0.32 7.65
C GLY A 203 -7.01 0.45 6.82
N LYS A 204 -6.85 1.77 6.63
CA LYS A 204 -7.85 2.67 6.01
C LYS A 204 -7.52 3.05 4.56
N LYS A 205 -6.60 2.33 3.93
CA LYS A 205 -6.25 2.44 2.50
C LYS A 205 -5.74 3.84 2.13
N TYR A 206 -6.43 4.58 1.25
CA TYR A 206 -5.98 5.89 0.77
C TYR A 206 -6.60 7.06 1.55
N GLU A 207 -7.40 6.80 2.57
CA GLU A 207 -7.96 7.84 3.44
C GLU A 207 -6.86 8.57 4.21
N VAL A 208 -6.99 9.89 4.30
CA VAL A 208 -6.00 10.79 4.90
C VAL A 208 -6.49 11.25 6.27
N PHE A 209 -5.59 11.26 7.24
CA PHE A 209 -5.84 11.66 8.62
C PHE A 209 -4.93 12.83 9.01
N TYR A 210 -5.46 13.70 9.87
CA TYR A 210 -4.82 14.94 10.31
C TYR A 210 -4.54 14.87 11.81
N TYR A 211 -3.29 14.63 12.19
CA TYR A 211 -2.87 14.58 13.58
C TYR A 211 -2.31 15.94 14.00
N PRO A 212 -2.80 16.59 15.06
CA PRO A 212 -2.12 17.76 15.62
C PRO A 212 -0.65 17.41 15.91
N LYS A 213 0.29 18.27 15.52
CA LYS A 213 1.72 17.99 15.68
C LYS A 213 2.14 17.60 17.09
N PRO A 214 1.65 18.23 18.18
CA PRO A 214 1.98 17.80 19.54
C PRO A 214 1.54 16.35 19.83
N ALA A 215 0.31 16.00 19.44
CA ALA A 215 -0.22 14.65 19.61
C ALA A 215 0.58 13.62 18.79
N TRP A 216 0.95 13.97 17.55
CA TRP A 216 1.81 13.15 16.71
C TRP A 216 3.20 12.94 17.34
N THR A 217 3.81 14.00 17.86
CA THR A 217 5.14 13.93 18.51
C THR A 217 5.13 12.96 19.69
N ASN A 218 4.14 13.04 20.58
CA ASN A 218 4.02 12.14 21.73
C ASN A 218 3.88 10.67 21.27
N LEU A 219 2.97 10.45 20.31
CA LEU A 219 2.72 9.14 19.72
C LEU A 219 3.99 8.52 19.10
N ILE A 220 4.85 9.35 18.49
CA ILE A 220 6.12 8.90 17.91
C ILE A 220 7.20 8.70 18.97
N GLN A 221 7.24 9.52 20.02
CA GLN A 221 8.15 9.31 21.14
C GLN A 221 7.87 7.98 21.86
N ASP A 222 6.60 7.63 22.06
CA ASP A 222 6.20 6.33 22.59
C ASP A 222 6.64 5.18 21.67
N ALA A 223 6.48 5.35 20.35
CA ALA A 223 6.93 4.36 19.37
C ALA A 223 8.45 4.19 19.36
N ILE A 224 9.19 5.29 19.40
CA ILE A 224 10.66 5.29 19.43
C ILE A 224 11.17 4.64 20.73
N SER A 225 10.52 4.87 21.86
CA SER A 225 10.88 4.25 23.14
C SER A 225 10.76 2.72 23.07
N LYS A 226 9.64 2.22 22.54
CA LYS A 226 9.46 0.77 22.29
C LYS A 226 10.46 0.19 21.30
N LEU A 227 10.85 0.96 20.28
CA LEU A 227 11.89 0.53 19.34
C LEU A 227 13.28 0.47 19.98
N LYS A 228 13.58 1.37 20.94
CA LYS A 228 14.85 1.39 21.66
C LYS A 228 15.01 0.21 22.61
N GLU A 229 13.94 -0.19 23.28
CA GLU A 229 13.95 -1.30 24.24
C GLU A 229 14.39 -2.62 23.62
N HIS A 230 14.07 -2.85 22.34
CA HIS A 230 14.21 -4.17 21.73
C HIS A 230 15.12 -4.23 20.50
N ASN A 231 15.14 -3.18 19.67
CA ASN A 231 15.65 -3.29 18.30
C ASN A 231 16.74 -2.28 17.95
N TYR A 232 16.72 -1.10 18.56
CA TYR A 232 17.53 0.04 18.12
C TYR A 232 18.36 0.65 19.24
N ARG A 233 19.65 0.88 18.97
CA ARG A 233 20.54 1.62 19.88
C ARG A 233 20.82 3.01 19.32
N ARG A 234 20.70 4.04 20.16
CA ARG A 234 21.07 5.42 19.78
C ARG A 234 22.57 5.50 19.50
N LEU A 235 22.94 6.20 18.43
CA LEU A 235 24.32 6.47 18.04
C LEU A 235 24.70 7.93 18.36
N ASP A 236 25.93 8.12 18.81
CA ASP A 236 26.57 9.43 18.82
C ASP A 236 27.23 9.75 17.47
N LEU A 237 27.74 10.98 17.33
CA LEU A 237 28.35 11.45 16.10
C LEU A 237 29.68 10.76 15.78
N SER A 238 30.45 10.34 16.79
CA SER A 238 31.73 9.62 16.61
C SER A 238 31.52 8.23 16.03
N PHE A 239 30.62 7.43 16.59
CA PHE A 239 30.27 6.11 16.07
C PHE A 239 29.63 6.22 14.68
N LEU A 240 28.74 7.19 14.47
CA LEU A 240 28.15 7.45 13.16
C LEU A 240 29.22 7.74 12.11
N ARG A 241 30.21 8.58 12.42
CA ARG A 241 31.33 8.88 11.52
C ARG A 241 32.15 7.64 11.20
N ARG A 242 32.46 6.82 12.22
CA ARG A 242 33.21 5.56 12.04
C ARG A 242 32.52 4.57 11.10
N ILE A 243 31.20 4.42 11.22
CA ILE A 243 30.41 3.54 10.34
C ILE A 243 30.36 4.13 8.92
N THR A 244 30.04 5.42 8.80
CA THR A 244 29.77 6.05 7.49
C THR A 244 31.00 6.29 6.64
N CYS A 245 32.19 6.45 7.23
CA CYS A 245 33.44 6.62 6.48
C CYS A 245 33.98 5.34 5.84
N ARG A 246 33.48 4.15 6.23
CA ARG A 246 34.02 2.85 5.78
C ARG A 246 33.21 2.21 4.64
N ARG A 247 32.12 2.84 4.21
CA ARG A 247 31.12 2.22 3.32
C ARG A 247 30.57 3.16 2.25
N SER A 248 29.82 2.58 1.31
CA SER A 248 29.29 3.27 0.12
C SER A 248 27.84 3.78 0.24
N PHE A 249 27.13 3.48 1.33
CA PHE A 249 25.78 3.97 1.62
C PHE A 249 25.68 4.60 3.02
N GLY A 250 24.75 5.53 3.19
CA GLY A 250 24.64 6.33 4.40
C GLY A 250 23.62 5.77 5.38
N PHE A 251 22.70 6.61 5.79
CA PHE A 251 21.58 6.24 6.66
C PHE A 251 20.26 6.26 5.89
N SER A 252 19.25 5.61 6.44
CA SER A 252 17.89 5.61 5.89
C SER A 252 16.95 6.44 6.76
N LYS A 253 16.01 7.16 6.15
CA LYS A 253 14.97 7.91 6.88
C LYS A 253 13.80 6.99 7.17
N VAL A 254 13.17 7.15 8.33
CA VAL A 254 11.98 6.38 8.69
C VAL A 254 10.73 7.23 8.57
N ARG A 255 9.70 6.65 7.97
CA ARG A 255 8.34 7.17 7.99
C ARG A 255 7.50 6.29 8.91
N PHE A 256 6.70 6.91 9.78
CA PHE A 256 5.80 6.19 10.65
C PHE A 256 4.38 6.15 10.07
N LEU A 257 3.77 4.98 10.13
CA LEU A 257 2.42 4.72 9.64
C LEU A 257 1.53 4.19 10.77
N PRO A 258 0.45 4.90 11.14
CA PRO A 258 -0.51 4.41 12.13
C PRO A 258 -1.16 3.08 11.73
N LYS A 259 -1.38 2.21 12.71
CA LYS A 259 -2.19 0.99 12.60
C LYS A 259 -3.50 1.15 13.39
N GLU A 260 -4.32 0.10 13.45
CA GLU A 260 -5.44 0.07 14.40
C GLU A 260 -4.96 0.09 15.86
N LYS A 261 -3.86 -0.63 16.12
CA LYS A 261 -3.15 -0.65 17.41
C LYS A 261 -1.65 -0.46 17.15
N GLY A 262 -1.08 0.62 17.69
CA GLY A 262 0.33 0.96 17.51
C GLY A 262 0.67 1.59 16.15
N ILE A 263 1.96 1.61 15.82
CA ILE A 263 2.53 2.31 14.66
C ILE A 263 3.56 1.42 13.98
N ARG A 264 3.61 1.48 12.65
CA ARG A 264 4.61 0.80 11.82
C ARG A 264 5.72 1.76 11.41
N PRO A 265 7.00 1.49 11.71
CA PRO A 265 8.11 2.17 11.06
C PRO A 265 8.34 1.63 9.65
N LEU A 266 8.48 2.50 8.67
CA LEU A 266 8.80 2.19 7.27
C LEU A 266 10.13 2.86 6.90
N VAL A 267 11.15 2.06 6.63
CA VAL A 267 12.51 2.55 6.36
C VAL A 267 12.67 2.83 4.87
N ASN A 268 12.95 4.08 4.50
CA ASN A 268 13.17 4.46 3.10
C ASN A 268 14.63 4.20 2.68
N LEU A 269 14.87 3.00 2.15
CA LEU A 269 16.17 2.52 1.66
C LEU A 269 16.46 2.94 0.21
N SER A 270 15.47 3.55 -0.48
CA SER A 270 15.58 3.98 -1.89
C SER A 270 16.00 5.44 -2.03
N ALA A 271 15.98 6.22 -0.95
CA ALA A 271 16.46 7.61 -0.98
C ALA A 271 17.98 7.67 -0.76
N PRO A 272 18.72 8.49 -1.54
CA PRO A 272 20.09 8.84 -1.19
C PRO A 272 20.12 9.65 0.11
N SER A 273 21.26 9.66 0.79
CA SER A 273 21.43 10.40 2.04
C SER A 273 22.66 11.29 2.03
N LYS A 274 22.60 12.37 2.80
CA LYS A 274 23.67 13.36 2.96
C LYS A 274 23.88 13.61 4.44
N ILE A 275 25.12 13.48 4.91
CA ILE A 275 25.52 13.80 6.29
C ILE A 275 26.53 14.93 6.28
N TRP A 276 26.39 15.83 7.26
CA TRP A 276 27.34 16.89 7.55
C TRP A 276 28.11 16.53 8.82
N PHE A 277 29.44 16.55 8.75
CA PHE A 277 30.28 16.41 9.93
C PHE A 277 31.00 17.74 10.22
N PRO A 278 31.05 18.17 11.50
CA PRO A 278 31.92 19.26 11.90
C PRO A 278 33.37 18.78 11.81
N VAL A 279 34.21 19.53 11.09
CA VAL A 279 35.65 19.28 11.04
C VAL A 279 36.32 20.19 12.07
N LYS A 280 36.97 19.61 13.09
CA LYS A 280 37.89 20.37 13.95
C LYS A 280 39.10 20.76 13.10
N LYS A 281 39.41 22.06 13.01
CA LYS A 281 40.69 22.51 12.42
C LYS A 281 41.82 22.16 13.39
N VAL A 282 42.96 21.71 12.85
CA VAL A 282 44.24 21.79 13.56
C VAL A 282 44.62 23.28 13.61
N PRO A 283 45.10 23.83 14.73
CA PRO A 283 45.50 25.24 14.76
C PRO A 283 46.73 25.40 13.87
N LEU A 284 46.61 26.16 12.78
CA LEU A 284 47.76 26.84 12.21
C LEU A 284 47.84 28.20 12.89
N ASN A 285 48.99 28.49 13.49
CA ASN A 285 49.33 29.77 14.08
C ASN A 285 49.12 30.88 13.04
N THR A 286 47.97 31.55 13.06
CA THR A 286 47.80 32.95 12.67
C THR A 286 46.35 33.37 12.87
N LYS A 287 46.18 34.54 13.51
CA LYS A 287 44.91 35.19 13.82
C LYS A 287 44.11 35.47 12.54
N LYS A 288 43.13 34.63 12.20
CA LYS A 288 42.04 34.97 11.28
C LYS A 288 40.76 34.23 11.69
N LEU A 289 39.65 34.96 11.76
CA LEU A 289 38.31 34.48 12.14
C LEU A 289 37.98 33.12 11.48
N ILE A 290 37.76 32.09 12.29
CA ILE A 290 37.59 30.72 11.82
C ILE A 290 36.14 30.47 11.38
N SER A 291 35.90 30.47 10.06
CA SER A 291 34.73 29.81 9.47
C SER A 291 34.89 28.28 9.60
N THR A 292 33.94 27.63 10.27
CA THR A 292 33.81 26.16 10.32
C THR A 292 33.42 25.63 8.94
N LYS A 293 34.36 25.04 8.18
CA LYS A 293 34.04 24.30 6.95
C LYS A 293 33.27 23.03 7.32
N LYS A 294 31.99 22.94 6.95
CA LYS A 294 31.20 21.71 7.06
C LYS A 294 31.51 20.81 5.87
N MET A 295 32.00 19.59 6.11
CA MET A 295 32.17 18.60 5.03
C MET A 295 30.88 17.80 4.86
N ALA A 296 30.34 17.81 3.64
CA ALA A 296 29.18 16.99 3.28
C ALA A 296 29.63 15.68 2.63
N ILE A 297 29.23 14.56 3.19
CA ILE A 297 29.38 13.25 2.54
C ILE A 297 28.05 12.87 1.90
N HIS A 298 28.09 12.54 0.61
CA HIS A 298 26.93 12.11 -0.15
C HIS A 298 26.98 10.60 -0.35
N PHE A 299 25.85 9.94 -0.10
CA PHE A 299 25.71 8.50 -0.22
C PHE A 299 24.65 8.14 -1.26
N LYS A 300 24.92 7.07 -2.00
CA LYS A 300 23.90 6.41 -2.82
C LYS A 300 22.81 5.81 -1.92
N SER A 301 21.64 5.53 -2.50
CA SER A 301 20.60 4.81 -1.76
C SER A 301 21.08 3.40 -1.42
N VAL A 302 20.63 2.86 -0.29
CA VAL A 302 20.99 1.50 0.14
C VAL A 302 20.58 0.48 -0.92
N ASN A 303 19.36 0.59 -1.44
CA ASN A 303 18.86 -0.30 -2.50
C ASN A 303 19.66 -0.21 -3.81
N SER A 304 20.30 0.93 -4.11
CA SER A 304 21.19 1.06 -5.27
C SER A 304 22.52 0.33 -5.07
N VAL A 305 23.04 0.29 -3.83
CA VAL A 305 24.29 -0.42 -3.53
C VAL A 305 24.06 -1.93 -3.45
N LEU A 306 22.92 -2.37 -2.91
CA LEU A 306 22.58 -3.78 -2.72
C LEU A 306 22.13 -4.52 -3.99
N GLN A 307 22.20 -3.90 -5.17
CA GLN A 307 21.77 -4.52 -6.43
C GLN A 307 22.54 -5.81 -6.76
N ASP A 308 23.85 -5.84 -6.48
CA ASP A 308 24.69 -7.01 -6.77
C ASP A 308 24.33 -8.18 -5.83
N LEU A 309 24.14 -7.92 -4.53
CA LEU A 309 23.63 -8.92 -3.58
C LEU A 309 22.23 -9.42 -3.95
N HIS A 310 21.36 -8.53 -4.40
CA HIS A 310 20.01 -8.91 -4.85
C HIS A 310 20.07 -9.84 -6.06
N ALA A 311 20.98 -9.58 -7.00
CA ALA A 311 21.18 -10.46 -8.16
C ALA A 311 21.64 -11.86 -7.73
N ILE A 312 22.60 -11.96 -6.79
CA ILE A 312 23.05 -13.25 -6.23
C ILE A 312 21.89 -13.99 -5.57
N PHE A 313 21.20 -13.36 -4.62
CA PHE A 313 20.12 -14.03 -3.89
C PHE A 313 18.92 -14.37 -4.78
N THR A 314 18.68 -13.62 -5.85
CA THR A 314 17.66 -13.98 -6.84
C THR A 314 18.07 -15.20 -7.66
N ARG A 315 19.36 -15.35 -7.99
CA ARG A 315 19.91 -16.58 -8.60
C ARG A 315 19.72 -17.76 -7.66
N VAL A 316 20.14 -17.63 -6.40
CA VAL A 316 20.00 -18.67 -5.37
C VAL A 316 18.53 -19.07 -5.20
N LYS A 317 17.59 -18.11 -5.15
CA LYS A 317 16.15 -18.42 -5.08
C LYS A 317 15.68 -19.34 -6.20
N ARG A 318 16.25 -19.21 -7.40
CA ARG A 318 15.87 -19.98 -8.59
C ARG A 318 16.55 -21.35 -8.64
N GLU A 319 17.84 -21.38 -8.35
CA GLU A 319 18.69 -22.58 -8.52
C GLU A 319 18.70 -23.47 -7.28
N HIS A 320 18.54 -22.87 -6.10
CA HIS A 320 18.51 -23.55 -4.80
C HIS A 320 17.25 -23.18 -4.00
N PRO A 321 16.04 -23.47 -4.53
CA PRO A 321 14.79 -23.19 -3.84
C PRO A 321 14.66 -23.84 -2.46
N GLU A 322 15.35 -24.95 -2.21
CA GLU A 322 15.41 -25.67 -0.94
C GLU A 322 15.88 -24.78 0.23
N TYR A 323 16.73 -23.79 -0.03
CA TYR A 323 17.21 -22.84 0.99
C TYR A 323 16.13 -21.88 1.50
N LEU A 324 15.02 -21.77 0.77
CA LEU A 324 13.88 -20.92 1.13
C LEU A 324 12.78 -21.70 1.87
N GLY A 325 12.98 -23.00 2.12
CA GLY A 325 12.04 -23.86 2.85
C GLY A 325 10.68 -23.92 2.16
N SER A 326 9.61 -23.57 2.85
CA SER A 326 8.23 -23.53 2.33
C SER A 326 7.79 -22.15 1.81
N SER A 327 8.75 -21.25 1.55
CA SER A 327 8.44 -19.88 1.10
C SER A 327 7.74 -19.84 -0.27
N VAL A 328 6.68 -19.05 -0.34
CA VAL A 328 6.02 -18.60 -1.58
C VAL A 328 6.08 -17.07 -1.65
N PHE A 329 6.23 -16.51 -2.86
CA PHE A 329 6.38 -15.06 -3.07
C PHE A 329 5.23 -14.43 -3.84
N ASP A 330 4.45 -15.24 -4.55
CA ASP A 330 3.26 -14.80 -5.26
C ASP A 330 2.22 -15.93 -5.36
N TYR A 331 1.08 -15.65 -6.00
CA TYR A 331 0.02 -16.64 -6.19
C TYR A 331 0.36 -17.71 -7.22
N ASN A 332 1.36 -17.51 -8.10
CA ASN A 332 1.82 -18.57 -9.00
C ASN A 332 2.58 -19.63 -8.21
N ASP A 333 3.43 -19.22 -7.25
CA ASP A 333 4.12 -20.14 -6.33
C ASP A 333 3.11 -20.92 -5.46
N VAL A 334 2.04 -20.27 -5.00
CA VAL A 334 0.96 -20.95 -4.27
C VAL A 334 0.26 -21.96 -5.17
N TYR A 335 -0.06 -21.58 -6.40
CA TYR A 335 -0.75 -22.43 -7.36
C TYR A 335 0.10 -23.63 -7.80
N SER A 336 1.41 -23.46 -8.01
CA SER A 336 2.31 -24.55 -8.41
C SER A 336 2.38 -25.67 -7.36
N ILE A 337 2.21 -25.32 -6.09
CA ILE A 337 2.25 -26.26 -4.97
C ILE A 337 0.86 -26.82 -4.68
N LEU A 338 -0.16 -25.96 -4.60
CA LEU A 338 -1.49 -26.35 -4.13
C LEU A 338 -2.28 -27.12 -5.19
N ARG A 339 -2.13 -26.80 -6.48
CA ARG A 339 -2.88 -27.49 -7.55
C ARG A 339 -2.53 -28.98 -7.58
N PRO A 340 -1.27 -29.42 -7.71
CA PRO A 340 -0.93 -30.85 -7.70
C PRO A 340 -1.42 -31.58 -6.45
N PHE A 341 -1.23 -30.95 -5.28
CA PHE A 341 -1.69 -31.49 -3.99
C PHE A 341 -3.19 -31.75 -3.98
N LEU A 342 -4.00 -30.80 -4.45
CA LEU A 342 -5.47 -30.95 -4.48
C LEU A 342 -5.94 -31.96 -5.54
N SER A 343 -5.27 -32.07 -6.69
CA SER A 343 -5.69 -33.01 -7.74
C SER A 343 -5.67 -34.47 -7.29
N LYS A 344 -4.74 -34.85 -6.40
CA LYS A 344 -4.65 -36.21 -5.81
C LYS A 344 -5.95 -36.66 -5.14
N PHE A 345 -6.67 -35.72 -4.53
CA PHE A 345 -7.86 -36.01 -3.74
C PHE A 345 -9.17 -35.68 -4.47
N LYS A 346 -9.10 -35.15 -5.69
CA LYS A 346 -10.28 -34.72 -6.47
C LYS A 346 -10.52 -35.53 -7.73
N ASN A 347 -9.51 -36.20 -8.26
CA ASN A 347 -9.64 -36.99 -9.49
C ASN A 347 -9.90 -38.49 -9.25
N ASP A 348 -9.43 -39.06 -8.12
CA ASP A 348 -9.30 -40.52 -7.97
C ASP A 348 -10.04 -41.12 -6.76
N SER A 349 -10.72 -40.32 -5.94
CA SER A 349 -11.38 -40.80 -4.72
C SER A 349 -12.90 -40.66 -4.77
N VAL A 350 -13.61 -41.76 -4.48
CA VAL A 350 -15.08 -41.79 -4.28
C VAL A 350 -15.49 -40.91 -3.08
N GLU A 351 -14.58 -40.72 -2.11
CA GLU A 351 -14.80 -39.94 -0.89
C GLU A 351 -13.61 -38.99 -0.63
N ILE A 352 -13.88 -37.69 -0.49
CA ILE A 352 -12.85 -36.67 -0.23
C ILE A 352 -12.42 -36.79 1.24
N PRO A 353 -11.12 -36.96 1.55
CA PRO A 353 -10.68 -37.10 2.93
C PRO A 353 -10.88 -35.80 3.72
N LYS A 354 -11.07 -35.93 5.04
CA LYS A 354 -11.13 -34.77 5.93
C LYS A 354 -9.77 -34.08 6.00
N PHE A 355 -9.76 -32.77 5.74
CA PHE A 355 -8.56 -31.95 5.82
C PHE A 355 -8.47 -31.19 7.15
N TYR A 356 -7.25 -31.03 7.65
CA TYR A 356 -6.90 -30.28 8.84
C TYR A 356 -5.98 -29.14 8.44
N VAL A 357 -6.45 -27.92 8.65
CA VAL A 357 -5.78 -26.69 8.24
C VAL A 357 -5.29 -25.95 9.47
N VAL A 358 -4.04 -25.51 9.46
CA VAL A 358 -3.45 -24.62 10.47
C VAL A 358 -2.90 -23.41 9.76
N ALA A 359 -3.31 -22.22 10.18
CA ALA A 359 -2.72 -20.98 9.72
C ALA A 359 -2.28 -20.11 10.88
N SER A 360 -1.14 -19.44 10.71
CA SER A 360 -0.54 -18.61 11.74
C SER A 360 0.27 -17.47 11.14
N ASP A 361 0.49 -16.43 11.93
CA ASP A 361 1.20 -15.19 11.56
C ASP A 361 2.38 -15.04 12.52
N VAL A 362 3.59 -14.88 11.99
CA VAL A 362 4.78 -14.64 12.82
C VAL A 362 4.70 -13.24 13.44
N LEU A 363 4.89 -13.18 14.75
CA LEU A 363 4.90 -11.93 15.50
C LEU A 363 6.16 -11.12 15.15
N LYS A 364 5.95 -9.95 14.52
CA LYS A 364 7.02 -8.98 14.19
C LYS A 364 8.16 -9.60 13.35
N ALA A 365 7.82 -10.39 12.34
CA ALA A 365 8.75 -11.25 11.60
C ALA A 365 10.07 -10.62 11.11
N PHE A 366 10.05 -9.36 10.65
CA PHE A 366 11.27 -8.66 10.23
C PHE A 366 12.08 -8.13 11.42
N ASP A 367 11.39 -7.70 12.47
CA ASP A 367 12.00 -7.04 13.63
C ASP A 367 12.56 -8.08 14.61
N SER A 368 12.20 -9.36 14.50
CA SER A 368 12.67 -10.44 15.36
C SER A 368 13.89 -11.20 14.83
N VAL A 369 14.28 -11.00 13.57
CA VAL A 369 15.40 -11.74 12.95
C VAL A 369 16.70 -11.55 13.73
N ASP A 370 17.33 -12.65 14.12
CA ASP A 370 18.67 -12.65 14.67
C ASP A 370 19.69 -12.41 13.54
N GLN A 371 20.42 -11.30 13.63
CA GLN A 371 21.35 -10.88 12.59
C GLN A 371 22.61 -11.75 12.52
N ASP A 372 23.09 -12.31 13.63
CA ASP A 372 24.28 -13.18 13.65
C ASP A 372 23.93 -14.53 13.03
N ARG A 373 22.81 -15.12 13.44
CA ARG A 373 22.33 -16.36 12.84
C ARG A 373 22.02 -16.19 11.35
N LEU A 374 21.40 -15.08 10.95
CA LEU A 374 21.18 -14.78 9.53
C LEU A 374 22.51 -14.67 8.76
N LEU A 375 23.53 -14.01 9.32
CA LEU A 375 24.84 -13.93 8.67
C LEU A 375 25.48 -15.29 8.46
N ASN A 376 25.40 -16.19 9.44
CA ASN A 376 25.92 -17.55 9.34
C ASN A 376 25.17 -18.36 8.25
N ILE A 377 23.84 -18.28 8.23
CA ILE A 377 23.03 -18.94 7.18
C ILE A 377 23.44 -18.44 5.78
N LEU A 378 23.70 -17.13 5.65
CA LEU A 378 24.05 -16.54 4.36
C LEU A 378 25.51 -16.78 3.96
N SER A 379 26.44 -16.96 4.91
CA SER A 379 27.81 -17.39 4.56
C SER A 379 27.81 -18.77 3.93
N ASP A 380 26.93 -19.67 4.39
CA ASP A 380 26.82 -21.01 3.83
C ASP A 380 26.20 -21.02 2.43
N ILE A 381 25.46 -19.96 2.07
CA ILE A 381 24.87 -19.79 0.74
C ILE A 381 25.86 -19.13 -0.23
N LEU A 382 26.73 -18.23 0.27
CA LEU A 382 27.69 -17.49 -0.54
C LEU A 382 29.00 -18.27 -0.71
N GLN A 383 28.99 -19.31 -1.55
CA GLN A 383 30.16 -20.21 -1.68
C GLN A 383 31.21 -19.78 -2.71
N GLU A 384 30.82 -19.10 -3.80
CA GLU A 384 31.74 -18.72 -4.88
C GLU A 384 32.84 -17.72 -4.44
N ASP A 385 34.07 -17.91 -4.91
CA ASP A 385 35.21 -17.00 -4.63
C ASP A 385 35.07 -15.63 -5.30
N LYS A 386 34.42 -15.59 -6.48
CA LYS A 386 34.26 -14.40 -7.30
C LYS A 386 32.90 -14.40 -7.98
N TYR A 387 32.25 -13.24 -7.98
CA TYR A 387 30.94 -13.02 -8.59
C TYR A 387 31.06 -12.03 -9.75
N THR A 388 30.54 -12.41 -10.92
CA THR A 388 30.54 -11.56 -12.13
C THR A 388 29.16 -10.95 -12.36
N PHE A 389 29.12 -9.65 -12.67
CA PHE A 389 27.87 -8.91 -12.87
C PHE A 389 27.88 -8.09 -14.16
N ALA A 390 26.78 -8.19 -14.91
CA ALA A 390 26.45 -7.29 -16.01
C ALA A 390 25.42 -6.25 -15.56
N ARG A 391 25.51 -5.03 -16.10
CA ARG A 391 24.49 -3.99 -15.88
C ARG A 391 23.60 -3.88 -17.10
N TYR A 392 22.31 -3.68 -16.88
CA TYR A 392 21.35 -3.44 -17.94
C TYR A 392 20.53 -2.19 -17.67
N ALA A 393 20.25 -1.42 -18.73
CA ALA A 393 19.16 -0.44 -18.75
C ALA A 393 17.94 -1.10 -19.37
N GLN A 394 16.86 -1.18 -18.60
CA GLN A 394 15.53 -1.44 -19.13
C GLN A 394 14.88 -0.11 -19.50
N VAL A 395 14.59 0.09 -20.77
CA VAL A 395 13.87 1.25 -21.30
C VAL A 395 12.39 0.86 -21.43
N LYS A 396 11.55 1.52 -20.64
CA LYS A 396 10.09 1.38 -20.73
C LYS A 396 9.51 2.63 -21.34
N SER A 397 8.78 2.47 -22.44
CA SER A 397 7.93 3.53 -22.95
C SER A 397 6.63 3.56 -22.15
N THR A 398 6.36 4.68 -21.50
CA THR A 398 5.03 5.00 -20.99
C THR A 398 4.40 6.03 -21.92
N LYS A 399 3.05 6.10 -21.99
CA LYS A 399 2.33 7.07 -22.84
C LYS A 399 2.83 8.53 -22.72
N LYS A 400 3.49 8.90 -21.61
CA LYS A 400 3.94 10.27 -21.31
C LYS A 400 5.45 10.44 -21.17
N SER A 401 6.24 9.37 -21.09
CA SER A 401 7.68 9.45 -20.82
C SER A 401 8.43 8.14 -21.05
N LEU A 402 9.73 8.23 -21.35
CA LEU A 402 10.64 7.10 -21.26
C LEU A 402 11.14 6.95 -19.82
N LYS A 403 10.99 5.76 -19.26
CA LYS A 403 11.55 5.42 -17.95
C LYS A 403 12.70 4.45 -18.12
N TYR A 404 13.85 4.81 -17.54
CA TYR A 404 15.04 3.99 -17.51
C TYR A 404 15.16 3.32 -16.15
N ILE A 405 15.23 2.00 -16.13
CA ILE A 405 15.43 1.21 -14.91
C ILE A 405 16.75 0.45 -15.06
N TYR A 406 17.70 0.77 -14.20
CA TYR A 406 19.00 0.09 -14.19
C TYR A 406 18.95 -1.13 -13.28
N LYS A 407 19.46 -2.26 -13.77
CA LYS A 407 19.54 -3.52 -13.01
C LYS A 407 20.92 -4.12 -13.08
N SER A 408 21.32 -4.77 -12.00
CA SER A 408 22.48 -5.66 -11.99
C SER A 408 21.97 -7.09 -12.20
N VAL A 409 22.66 -7.85 -13.05
CA VAL A 409 22.36 -9.25 -13.34
C VAL A 409 23.64 -10.03 -13.14
N TYR A 410 23.53 -11.13 -12.39
CA TYR A 410 24.64 -12.05 -12.20
C TYR A 410 24.91 -12.81 -13.51
N VAL A 411 26.18 -12.92 -13.89
CA VAL A 411 26.64 -13.63 -15.09
C VAL A 411 27.41 -14.87 -14.63
N ASP A 412 26.94 -16.05 -15.04
CA ASP A 412 27.61 -17.30 -14.73
C ASP A 412 28.87 -17.44 -15.59
N ASN A 413 30.03 -17.58 -14.95
CA ASN A 413 31.29 -17.75 -15.65
C ASN A 413 31.37 -19.10 -16.38
N ASN A 414 30.65 -20.12 -15.91
CA ASN A 414 30.67 -21.48 -16.47
C ASN A 414 29.65 -21.68 -17.60
N ASP A 415 28.65 -20.81 -17.75
CA ASP A 415 27.64 -20.90 -18.81
C ASP A 415 27.30 -19.52 -19.38
N ARG A 416 28.14 -19.06 -20.32
CA ARG A 416 28.03 -17.75 -20.98
C ARG A 416 26.96 -17.68 -22.09
N ARG A 417 25.99 -18.61 -22.13
CA ARG A 417 24.97 -18.60 -23.17
C ARG A 417 24.08 -17.36 -23.03
N PRO A 418 23.97 -16.49 -24.07
CA PRO A 418 23.14 -15.29 -24.02
C PRO A 418 21.69 -15.59 -23.64
N ILE A 419 21.17 -16.76 -24.03
CA ILE A 419 19.80 -17.21 -23.73
C ILE A 419 19.53 -17.28 -22.21
N LYS A 420 20.49 -17.71 -21.38
CA LYS A 420 20.32 -17.78 -19.92
C LYS A 420 20.33 -16.39 -19.28
N GLU A 421 21.20 -15.49 -19.75
CA GLU A 421 21.19 -14.07 -19.32
C GLU A 421 19.85 -13.41 -19.68
N PHE A 422 19.37 -13.59 -20.92
CA PHE A 422 18.10 -13.06 -21.39
C PHE A 422 16.90 -13.66 -20.65
N THR A 423 16.93 -14.96 -20.31
CA THR A 423 15.88 -15.62 -19.51
C THR A 423 15.84 -15.04 -18.09
N THR A 424 17.01 -14.83 -17.48
CA THR A 424 17.16 -14.19 -16.16
C THR A 424 16.63 -12.76 -16.18
N LEU A 425 16.95 -11.99 -17.23
CA LEU A 425 16.41 -10.64 -17.44
C LEU A 425 14.89 -10.63 -17.60
N LYS A 426 14.33 -11.55 -18.39
CA LYS A 426 12.89 -11.66 -18.65
C LYS A 426 12.09 -12.00 -17.39
N GLN A 427 12.66 -12.80 -16.49
CA GLN A 427 12.05 -13.11 -15.18
C GLN A 427 12.21 -11.98 -14.17
N LEU A 428 13.37 -11.30 -14.13
CA LEU A 428 13.60 -10.11 -13.31
C LEU A 428 12.73 -8.91 -13.74
N CYS A 429 12.33 -8.87 -15.02
CA CYS A 429 11.57 -7.80 -15.64
C CYS A 429 10.17 -8.31 -16.02
N SER A 430 9.23 -8.25 -15.08
CA SER A 430 7.82 -8.63 -15.26
C SER A 430 7.03 -7.85 -16.33
N SER A 431 7.68 -6.94 -17.08
CA SER A 431 7.06 -6.01 -18.03
C SER A 431 7.87 -5.88 -19.32
N GLU A 432 7.14 -5.74 -20.43
CA GLU A 432 7.67 -5.46 -21.77
C GLU A 432 8.56 -4.20 -21.76
N GLY A 433 9.68 -4.25 -22.46
CA GLY A 433 10.64 -3.16 -22.57
C GLY A 433 11.95 -3.59 -23.24
N VAL A 434 12.69 -2.63 -23.79
CA VAL A 434 13.98 -2.87 -24.44
C VAL A 434 15.06 -2.96 -23.36
N HIS A 435 15.90 -3.99 -23.42
CA HIS A 435 16.99 -4.20 -22.48
C HIS A 435 18.33 -3.99 -23.18
N VAL A 436 19.14 -3.08 -22.65
CA VAL A 436 20.45 -2.74 -23.21
C VAL A 436 21.52 -3.09 -22.17
N LYS A 437 22.46 -3.97 -22.52
CA LYS A 437 23.64 -4.28 -21.70
C LYS A 437 24.55 -3.04 -21.68
N LEU A 438 24.94 -2.60 -20.49
CA LEU A 438 25.71 -1.38 -20.26
C LEU A 438 27.13 -1.71 -19.79
N GLY A 439 28.11 -1.28 -20.58
CA GLY A 439 29.53 -1.34 -20.21
C GLY A 439 30.08 -2.76 -20.09
N LYS A 440 31.28 -2.86 -19.49
CA LYS A 440 31.94 -4.14 -19.21
C LYS A 440 31.40 -4.79 -17.94
N GLU A 441 31.50 -6.11 -17.90
CA GLU A 441 31.19 -6.91 -16.71
C GLU A 441 32.09 -6.51 -15.54
N ARG A 442 31.52 -6.55 -14.33
CA ARG A 442 32.21 -6.22 -13.08
C ARG A 442 32.38 -7.49 -12.28
N ILE A 443 33.61 -7.76 -11.86
CA ILE A 443 33.93 -8.89 -10.99
C ILE A 443 34.12 -8.36 -9.57
N LYS A 444 33.55 -9.05 -8.58
CA LYS A 444 33.74 -8.78 -7.16
C LYS A 444 34.18 -10.04 -6.45
N LYS A 445 35.09 -9.91 -5.49
CA LYS A 445 35.50 -11.04 -4.65
C LYS A 445 34.45 -11.35 -3.58
N LYS A 446 34.46 -12.58 -3.06
CA LYS A 446 33.60 -13.03 -1.96
C LYS A 446 33.68 -12.12 -0.74
N GLU A 447 34.88 -11.67 -0.38
CA GLU A 447 35.10 -10.80 0.79
C GLU A 447 34.39 -9.45 0.63
N GLU A 448 34.35 -8.89 -0.58
CA GLU A 448 33.66 -7.63 -0.86
C GLU A 448 32.14 -7.78 -0.72
N ILE A 449 31.60 -8.89 -1.23
CA ILE A 449 30.16 -9.21 -1.14
C ILE A 449 29.76 -9.46 0.32
N TYR A 450 30.56 -10.24 1.05
CA TYR A 450 30.31 -10.54 2.44
C TYR A 450 30.45 -9.31 3.34
N SER A 451 31.46 -8.46 3.11
CA SER A 451 31.61 -7.18 3.81
C SER A 451 30.38 -6.28 3.58
N LEU A 452 29.88 -6.20 2.35
CA LEU A 452 28.69 -5.42 2.04
C LEU A 452 27.43 -5.96 2.75
N LEU A 453 27.30 -7.29 2.83
CA LEU A 453 26.20 -7.94 3.55
C LEU A 453 26.28 -7.64 5.06
N CYS A 454 27.47 -7.75 5.65
CA CYS A 454 27.73 -7.42 7.05
C CYS A 454 27.39 -5.95 7.35
N GLU A 455 27.83 -5.02 6.50
CA GLU A 455 27.50 -3.60 6.64
C GLU A 455 26.00 -3.33 6.54
N HIS A 456 25.28 -4.08 5.70
CA HIS A 456 23.84 -3.95 5.57
C HIS A 456 23.10 -4.45 6.80
N LEU A 457 23.48 -5.61 7.34
CA LEU A 457 22.80 -6.24 8.47
C LEU A 457 23.20 -5.59 9.81
N LYS A 458 24.50 -5.59 10.13
CA LYS A 458 25.03 -5.12 11.42
C LYS A 458 25.25 -3.61 11.47
N GLY A 459 25.37 -2.97 10.31
CA GLY A 459 25.61 -1.54 10.17
C GLY A 459 24.36 -0.72 9.82
N ASN A 460 23.15 -1.27 9.85
CA ASN A 460 21.97 -0.53 9.38
C ASN A 460 21.67 0.70 10.27
N VAL A 461 21.93 1.90 9.74
CA VAL A 461 21.69 3.16 10.44
C VAL A 461 20.40 3.78 9.93
N VAL A 462 19.50 4.09 10.86
CA VAL A 462 18.27 4.82 10.59
C VAL A 462 18.27 6.18 11.29
N LYS A 463 17.67 7.18 10.63
CA LYS A 463 17.38 8.47 11.25
C LYS A 463 15.92 8.50 11.68
N LEU A 464 15.72 8.54 12.99
CA LEU A 464 14.43 8.69 13.65
C LEU A 464 14.39 10.10 14.23
N ASP A 465 13.50 10.93 13.69
CA ASP A 465 13.42 12.35 14.03
C ASP A 465 14.80 13.05 13.87
N ASN A 466 15.35 13.65 14.92
CA ASN A 466 16.63 14.36 14.89
C ASN A 466 17.85 13.52 15.33
N ALA A 467 17.67 12.22 15.60
CA ALA A 467 18.73 11.34 16.08
C ALA A 467 18.99 10.15 15.16
N PHE A 468 20.19 9.59 15.27
CA PHE A 468 20.63 8.40 14.53
C PHE A 468 20.61 7.18 15.44
N TYR A 469 20.20 6.05 14.87
CA TYR A 469 20.07 4.79 15.56
C TYR A 469 20.63 3.65 14.72
N LEU A 470 21.28 2.69 15.38
CA LEU A 470 21.72 1.43 14.81
C LEU A 470 20.65 0.37 15.07
N GLN A 471 20.28 -0.40 14.05
CA GLN A 471 19.42 -1.57 14.23
C GLN A 471 20.27 -2.76 14.68
N ASN A 472 20.04 -3.23 15.91
CA ASN A 472 20.77 -4.37 16.50
C ASN A 472 20.05 -5.71 16.29
N VAL A 473 18.71 -5.68 16.25
CA VAL A 473 17.87 -6.87 16.07
C VAL A 473 16.88 -6.62 14.94
N GLY A 474 16.67 -7.63 14.12
CA GLY A 474 15.85 -7.58 12.94
C GLY A 474 16.54 -6.99 11.72
N ILE A 475 15.78 -6.92 10.64
CA ILE A 475 16.20 -6.36 9.34
C ILE A 475 15.23 -5.23 8.94
N PRO A 476 15.67 -4.23 8.13
CA PRO A 476 14.81 -3.09 7.81
C PRO A 476 13.64 -3.49 6.90
N GLN A 477 12.43 -3.05 7.23
CA GLN A 477 11.25 -3.30 6.41
C GLN A 477 11.24 -2.43 5.14
N GLY A 478 10.82 -3.00 4.01
CA GLY A 478 10.70 -2.30 2.73
C GLY A 478 12.02 -2.18 1.94
N GLY A 479 13.05 -2.96 2.32
CA GLY A 479 14.30 -3.06 1.58
C GLY A 479 14.23 -4.02 0.41
N LEU A 480 15.12 -3.81 -0.57
CA LEU A 480 15.26 -4.67 -1.74
C LEU A 480 15.51 -6.14 -1.38
N LEU A 481 16.30 -6.38 -0.32
CA LEU A 481 16.67 -7.73 0.12
C LEU A 481 15.78 -8.29 1.22
N SER A 482 15.02 -7.44 1.93
CA SER A 482 14.43 -7.80 3.22
C SER A 482 13.56 -9.05 3.17
N SER A 483 12.69 -9.17 2.16
CA SER A 483 11.83 -10.35 2.01
C SER A 483 12.62 -11.62 1.71
N LEU A 484 13.67 -11.57 0.88
CA LEU A 484 14.51 -12.72 0.58
C LEU A 484 15.32 -13.16 1.82
N LEU A 485 15.93 -12.22 2.53
CA LEU A 485 16.68 -12.49 3.76
C LEU A 485 15.78 -13.14 4.82
N CYS A 486 14.58 -12.61 5.00
CA CYS A 486 13.55 -13.17 5.88
C CYS A 486 13.16 -14.60 5.45
N SER A 487 13.00 -14.84 4.15
CA SER A 487 12.68 -16.16 3.61
C SER A 487 13.80 -17.18 3.79
N PHE A 488 15.08 -16.80 3.63
CA PHE A 488 16.22 -17.69 3.93
C PHE A 488 16.30 -18.03 5.41
N TYR A 489 16.10 -17.04 6.28
CA TYR A 489 16.12 -17.22 7.73
C TYR A 489 15.09 -18.25 8.20
N TYR A 490 13.82 -18.02 7.88
CA TYR A 490 12.76 -18.95 8.25
C TYR A 490 12.79 -20.23 7.41
N GLY A 491 13.37 -20.19 6.21
CA GLY A 491 13.62 -21.37 5.40
C GLY A 491 14.59 -22.32 6.09
N HIS A 492 15.64 -21.78 6.72
CA HIS A 492 16.57 -22.56 7.54
C HIS A 492 15.89 -23.12 8.80
N MET A 493 15.07 -22.32 9.49
CA MET A 493 14.25 -22.78 10.62
C MET A 493 13.32 -23.93 10.23
N GLU A 494 12.64 -23.82 9.10
CA GLU A 494 11.73 -24.86 8.60
C GLU A 494 12.46 -26.19 8.41
N ARG A 495 13.63 -26.17 7.75
CA ARG A 495 14.43 -27.36 7.48
C ARG A 495 14.96 -28.05 8.73
N ASN A 496 15.36 -27.26 9.74
CA ASN A 496 16.06 -27.80 10.90
C ASN A 496 15.13 -28.08 12.09
N ASP A 497 14.02 -27.35 12.22
CA ASP A 497 13.14 -27.46 13.38
C ASP A 497 11.75 -27.99 13.04
N ILE A 498 11.18 -27.64 11.88
CA ILE A 498 9.80 -28.04 11.50
C ILE A 498 9.80 -29.38 10.78
N SER A 499 10.57 -29.54 9.71
CA SER A 499 10.60 -30.78 8.92
C SER A 499 10.97 -32.00 9.77
N PRO A 500 12.04 -31.99 10.59
CA PRO A 500 12.40 -33.14 11.41
C PRO A 500 11.36 -33.43 12.50
N PHE A 501 10.69 -32.38 13.00
CA PHE A 501 9.61 -32.53 13.98
C PHE A 501 8.38 -33.22 13.37
N LEU A 502 7.99 -32.84 12.15
CA LEU A 502 6.89 -33.48 11.43
C LEU A 502 7.19 -34.95 11.10
N GLN A 503 8.42 -35.26 10.67
CA GLN A 503 8.88 -36.63 10.43
C GLN A 503 8.79 -37.49 11.70
N LYS A 504 9.23 -36.96 12.85
CA LYS A 504 9.10 -37.67 14.14
C LYS A 504 7.66 -37.99 14.50
N ILE A 505 6.71 -37.09 14.26
CA ILE A 505 5.28 -37.35 14.53
C ILE A 505 4.72 -38.40 13.57
N HIS A 506 5.13 -38.34 12.30
CA HIS A 506 4.73 -39.29 11.27
C HIS A 506 5.20 -40.72 11.63
N ASN A 507 6.45 -40.85 12.08
CA ASN A 507 7.07 -42.14 12.41
C ASN A 507 6.72 -42.66 13.82
N ALA A 508 6.10 -41.85 14.68
CA ALA A 508 5.73 -42.26 16.03
C ALA A 508 4.60 -43.32 15.99
N PRO A 509 4.77 -44.51 16.61
CA PRO A 509 3.75 -45.55 16.63
C PRO A 509 2.41 -45.01 17.13
N CYS A 510 1.32 -45.38 16.46
CA CYS A 510 -0.02 -45.13 16.97
C CYS A 510 -0.22 -46.02 18.21
N SER A 511 -0.02 -45.44 19.39
CA SER A 511 -0.40 -46.08 20.65
C SER A 511 -1.94 -46.12 20.73
N GLY A 512 -2.52 -47.26 20.33
CA GLY A 512 -3.95 -47.54 20.46
C GLY A 512 -4.40 -48.69 19.57
N VAL A 513 -4.82 -49.79 20.20
CA VAL A 513 -5.35 -51.05 19.64
C VAL A 513 -4.28 -52.09 19.26
N SER A 514 -4.02 -52.96 20.23
CA SER A 514 -3.45 -54.28 20.03
C SER A 514 -4.45 -55.20 19.32
N THR A 515 -4.12 -55.64 18.12
CA THR A 515 -4.56 -56.94 17.60
C THR A 515 -3.33 -57.69 17.08
N HIS A 516 -3.13 -58.88 17.65
CA HIS A 516 -2.04 -59.77 17.27
C HIS A 516 -2.11 -60.13 15.78
N GLY A 517 -1.02 -59.87 15.06
CA GLY A 517 -0.77 -60.38 13.73
C GLY A 517 0.73 -60.39 13.48
N ARG A 518 1.34 -61.58 13.50
CA ARG A 518 2.73 -61.83 13.11
C ARG A 518 2.97 -61.31 11.69
N SER A 519 4.03 -60.53 11.49
CA SER A 519 4.67 -60.41 10.18
C SER A 519 6.15 -60.02 10.31
N VAL A 520 6.96 -61.03 10.04
CA VAL A 520 8.32 -61.11 9.48
C VAL A 520 9.09 -59.79 9.30
N GLY A 521 10.27 -59.76 9.92
CA GLY A 521 11.24 -58.69 9.81
C GLY A 521 11.87 -58.57 8.42
N TYR A 522 12.15 -57.34 8.03
CA TYR A 522 13.18 -57.01 7.04
C TYR A 522 13.99 -55.83 7.58
N ASN A 523 15.23 -56.13 7.96
CA ASN A 523 16.27 -55.14 8.18
C ASN A 523 16.74 -54.62 6.82
N LYS A 524 16.61 -53.31 6.59
CA LYS A 524 17.44 -52.60 5.60
C LYS A 524 17.83 -51.25 6.18
N THR A 525 19.01 -51.25 6.80
CA THR A 525 19.86 -50.08 6.98
C THR A 525 20.24 -49.54 5.60
N SER A 526 19.70 -48.38 5.25
CA SER A 526 20.23 -47.55 4.17
C SER A 526 20.09 -46.10 4.62
N GLU A 527 21.23 -45.44 4.79
CA GLU A 527 21.35 -44.01 5.03
C GLU A 527 20.68 -43.25 3.88
N ILE A 528 19.47 -42.73 4.12
CA ILE A 528 18.78 -41.85 3.18
C ILE A 528 19.13 -40.42 3.56
N ASN A 529 19.97 -39.79 2.74
CA ASN A 529 20.18 -38.34 2.74
C ASN A 529 18.84 -37.64 2.49
N SER A 530 18.21 -37.16 3.55
CA SER A 530 16.88 -36.54 3.52
C SER A 530 16.95 -35.09 3.04
N SER A 531 16.94 -34.90 1.72
CA SER A 531 16.61 -33.62 1.08
C SER A 531 15.12 -33.31 1.25
N ASN A 532 14.78 -32.09 1.63
CA ASN A 532 13.41 -31.61 1.83
C ASN A 532 12.47 -31.98 0.69
N GLU A 533 11.34 -32.60 1.03
CA GLU A 533 10.22 -32.87 0.13
C GLU A 533 9.56 -31.57 -0.36
N ARG A 534 10.22 -30.86 -1.28
CA ARG A 534 9.53 -30.07 -2.29
C ARG A 534 9.32 -31.00 -3.49
N ILE A 535 8.12 -31.58 -3.63
CA ILE A 535 7.37 -31.90 -4.88
C ILE A 535 8.09 -32.59 -6.07
N CYS A 536 9.39 -32.81 -6.05
CA CYS A 536 10.16 -33.45 -7.11
C CYS A 536 11.18 -34.37 -6.46
N GLY A 537 10.91 -35.68 -6.47
CA GLY A 537 11.97 -36.66 -6.21
C GLY A 537 11.51 -38.06 -5.81
N ASN A 538 10.36 -38.22 -5.13
CA ASN A 538 9.87 -39.55 -4.81
C ASN A 538 8.97 -40.00 -5.94
N PHE A 539 9.44 -40.92 -6.77
CA PHE A 539 8.60 -41.63 -7.72
C PHE A 539 8.17 -42.94 -7.07
N ASP A 540 6.92 -43.34 -7.24
CA ASP A 540 6.50 -44.70 -6.87
C ASP A 540 7.14 -45.72 -7.81
N GLU A 541 6.90 -47.01 -7.57
CA GLU A 541 7.41 -48.11 -8.40
C GLU A 541 6.97 -48.01 -9.88
N ASN A 542 5.98 -47.15 -10.19
CA ASN A 542 5.46 -46.88 -11.52
C ASN A 542 6.02 -45.60 -12.16
N GLY A 543 6.92 -44.88 -11.49
CA GLY A 543 7.48 -43.63 -12.01
C GLY A 543 6.59 -42.40 -11.83
N GLU A 544 5.57 -42.45 -10.97
CA GLU A 544 4.68 -41.33 -10.66
C GLU A 544 5.11 -40.59 -9.39
N PRO A 545 5.13 -39.24 -9.37
CA PRO A 545 5.56 -38.47 -8.21
C PRO A 545 4.64 -38.69 -6.99
N VAL A 546 5.19 -39.24 -5.90
CA VAL A 546 4.55 -39.43 -4.60
C VAL A 546 4.50 -38.09 -3.87
N TYR A 547 3.31 -37.51 -3.83
CA TYR A 547 3.06 -36.29 -3.06
C TYR A 547 2.74 -36.61 -1.59
N PRO A 548 3.37 -35.91 -0.63
CA PRO A 548 3.07 -36.08 0.78
C PRO A 548 1.61 -35.74 1.08
N ASN A 549 1.04 -36.40 2.08
CA ASN A 549 -0.35 -36.17 2.55
C ASN A 549 -0.51 -34.86 3.35
N HIS A 550 0.43 -33.91 3.16
CA HIS A 550 0.40 -32.60 3.75
C HIS A 550 1.19 -31.60 2.89
N VAL A 551 0.92 -30.32 3.11
CA VAL A 551 1.65 -29.21 2.47
C VAL A 551 1.83 -28.08 3.46
N LEU A 552 3.02 -27.45 3.43
CA LEU A 552 3.36 -26.25 4.18
C LEU A 552 3.71 -25.13 3.20
N LEU A 553 3.04 -24.00 3.36
CA LEU A 553 3.23 -22.78 2.58
C LEU A 553 3.54 -21.62 3.54
N ARG A 554 4.49 -20.76 3.18
CA ARG A 554 4.77 -19.54 3.94
C ARG A 554 4.90 -18.32 3.04
N PHE A 555 4.01 -17.36 3.23
CA PHE A 555 4.11 -16.06 2.58
C PHE A 555 4.80 -15.07 3.53
N ILE A 556 6.14 -15.01 3.50
CA ILE A 556 6.98 -14.23 4.43
C ILE A 556 6.75 -14.65 5.89
N ASP A 557 5.73 -14.08 6.55
CA ASP A 557 5.34 -14.24 7.94
C ASP A 557 4.04 -15.03 8.14
N ASP A 558 3.27 -15.25 7.08
CA ASP A 558 2.00 -16.00 7.14
C ASP A 558 2.20 -17.47 6.75
N PHE A 559 2.07 -18.38 7.71
CA PHE A 559 2.08 -19.84 7.49
C PHE A 559 0.68 -20.38 7.18
N LEU A 560 0.63 -21.36 6.28
CA LEU A 560 -0.52 -22.20 6.00
C LEU A 560 -0.05 -23.65 5.88
N PHE A 561 -0.64 -24.52 6.70
CA PHE A 561 -0.41 -25.96 6.67
C PHE A 561 -1.74 -26.66 6.42
N ILE A 562 -1.74 -27.64 5.51
CA ILE A 562 -2.90 -28.47 5.18
C ILE A 562 -2.45 -29.92 5.26
N SER A 563 -3.19 -30.77 5.97
CA SER A 563 -2.89 -32.20 6.08
C SER A 563 -4.16 -33.04 6.17
N THR A 564 -4.12 -34.28 5.72
CA THR A 564 -5.18 -35.27 5.99
C THR A 564 -5.04 -35.92 7.38
N SER A 565 -3.95 -35.65 8.12
CA SER A 565 -3.70 -36.20 9.46
C SER A 565 -3.94 -35.17 10.56
N LYS A 566 -4.95 -35.43 11.41
CA LYS A 566 -5.23 -34.60 12.62
C LYS A 566 -4.03 -34.54 13.54
N LYS A 567 -3.32 -35.68 13.72
CA LYS A 567 -2.12 -35.81 14.57
C LYS A 567 -1.01 -34.85 14.12
N LEU A 568 -0.73 -34.79 12.81
CA LEU A 568 0.27 -33.87 12.26
C LEU A 568 -0.14 -32.41 12.44
N ALA A 569 -1.40 -32.07 12.17
CA ALA A 569 -1.90 -30.70 12.32
C ALA A 569 -1.84 -30.21 13.78
N ILE A 570 -2.28 -31.02 14.75
CA ILE A 570 -2.17 -30.72 16.18
C ILE A 570 -0.71 -30.61 16.61
N GLY A 571 0.13 -31.54 16.16
CA GLY A 571 1.56 -31.53 16.45
C GLY A 571 2.22 -30.22 16.00
N LEU A 572 1.99 -29.82 14.73
CA LEU A 572 2.51 -28.58 14.19
C LEU A 572 1.96 -27.36 14.95
N LEU A 573 0.66 -27.30 15.21
CA LEU A 573 0.06 -26.21 15.97
C LEU A 573 0.72 -26.04 17.34
N ASN A 574 0.94 -27.13 18.06
CA ASN A 574 1.62 -27.11 19.36
C ASN A 574 3.07 -26.66 19.24
N ARG A 575 3.78 -27.10 18.20
CA ARG A 575 5.15 -26.64 17.90
C ARG A 575 5.20 -25.15 17.61
N LEU A 576 4.25 -24.62 16.85
CA LEU A 576 4.11 -23.20 16.52
C LEU A 576 3.76 -22.35 17.76
N LYS A 577 2.88 -22.85 18.64
CA LYS A 577 2.53 -22.18 19.91
C LYS A 577 3.71 -22.06 20.86
N ARG A 578 4.61 -23.05 20.90
CA ARG A 578 5.85 -23.01 21.69
C ARG A 578 6.89 -22.03 21.13
N GLY A 579 6.85 -21.75 19.82
CA GLY A 579 7.82 -20.89 19.14
C GLY A 579 9.21 -21.52 18.98
N PHE A 580 10.09 -20.84 18.28
CA PHE A 580 11.45 -21.29 17.93
C PHE A 580 12.45 -20.32 18.54
N ARG A 581 12.84 -20.59 19.79
CA ARG A 581 13.69 -19.70 20.61
C ARG A 581 14.98 -19.33 19.90
N GLU A 582 15.65 -20.30 19.30
CA GLU A 582 16.93 -20.05 18.62
C GLU A 582 16.82 -19.15 17.38
N TYR A 583 15.61 -19.02 16.84
CA TYR A 583 15.32 -18.14 15.71
C TYR A 583 14.59 -16.86 16.13
N ASN A 584 14.40 -16.62 17.43
CA ASN A 584 13.55 -15.54 17.94
C ASN A 584 12.17 -15.49 17.25
N CYS A 585 11.64 -16.66 16.86
CA CYS A 585 10.43 -16.77 16.06
C CYS A 585 9.26 -17.21 16.93
N TYR A 586 8.28 -16.33 17.08
CA TYR A 586 7.07 -16.59 17.85
C TYR A 586 5.84 -16.23 17.03
N MET A 587 4.75 -16.95 17.23
CA MET A 587 3.51 -16.71 16.49
C MET A 587 2.62 -15.71 17.23
N ASN A 588 1.84 -14.95 16.47
CA ASN A 588 0.83 -14.06 16.98
C ASN A 588 -0.40 -14.85 17.45
N ILE A 589 -0.56 -14.96 18.76
CA ILE A 589 -1.62 -15.75 19.42
C ILE A 589 -3.04 -15.37 18.98
N HIS A 590 -3.26 -14.12 18.55
CA HIS A 590 -4.58 -13.63 18.13
C HIS A 590 -4.86 -13.83 16.65
N LYS A 591 -3.92 -14.43 15.90
CA LYS A 591 -4.02 -14.65 14.46
C LYS A 591 -3.85 -16.12 14.08
N PHE A 592 -4.07 -17.05 15.01
CA PHE A 592 -4.19 -18.46 14.66
C PHE A 592 -5.53 -18.74 13.99
N GLY A 593 -5.52 -19.66 13.02
CA GLY A 593 -6.71 -20.24 12.40
C GLY A 593 -6.59 -21.75 12.34
N VAL A 594 -7.59 -22.47 12.82
CA VAL A 594 -7.67 -23.94 12.73
C VAL A 594 -9.10 -24.39 12.43
N ASN A 595 -9.29 -25.45 11.64
CA ASN A 595 -10.62 -25.99 11.32
C ASN A 595 -10.99 -27.24 12.15
N PHE A 596 -10.35 -27.46 13.30
CA PHE A 596 -10.58 -28.61 14.16
C PHE A 596 -10.56 -28.22 15.63
N ASP A 597 -11.28 -29.01 16.43
CA ASP A 597 -11.37 -28.79 17.88
C ASP A 597 -10.03 -29.01 18.56
N LEU A 598 -9.72 -28.11 19.50
CA LEU A 598 -8.58 -28.21 20.38
C LEU A 598 -9.06 -28.76 21.72
N GLU A 599 -8.71 -30.00 22.03
CA GLU A 599 -8.98 -30.58 23.35
C GLU A 599 -8.23 -29.76 24.41
N LYS A 600 -9.01 -29.08 25.28
CA LYS A 600 -8.57 -28.21 26.40
C LYS A 600 -7.69 -27.03 25.96
N GLN A 601 -8.25 -25.82 25.78
CA GLN A 601 -7.44 -24.59 25.88
C GLN A 601 -8.12 -23.40 26.56
N SER A 602 -7.23 -22.66 27.25
CA SER A 602 -7.32 -21.35 27.88
C SER A 602 -8.22 -20.34 27.17
N GLU A 603 -8.91 -19.50 27.96
CA GLU A 603 -9.82 -18.41 27.57
C GLU A 603 -9.27 -17.36 26.56
N HIS A 604 -8.02 -17.49 26.11
CA HIS A 604 -7.33 -16.50 25.26
C HIS A 604 -7.06 -16.95 23.81
N PHE A 605 -7.40 -18.18 23.41
CA PHE A 605 -7.26 -18.61 22.01
C PHE A 605 -8.43 -18.11 21.17
N ARG A 606 -8.19 -17.14 20.27
CA ARG A 606 -9.19 -16.68 19.29
C ARG A 606 -8.92 -17.30 17.93
N ASN A 607 -9.76 -18.26 17.55
CA ASN A 607 -9.72 -18.87 16.23
C ASN A 607 -10.21 -17.88 15.16
N ARG A 608 -9.43 -17.64 14.11
CA ARG A 608 -9.75 -16.70 13.03
C ARG A 608 -10.64 -17.27 11.92
N VAL A 609 -11.21 -18.46 12.11
CA VAL A 609 -12.17 -19.05 11.16
C VAL A 609 -13.32 -18.08 10.95
N TYR A 610 -13.64 -17.86 9.68
CA TYR A 610 -14.72 -17.03 9.22
C TYR A 610 -15.88 -17.94 8.81
N THR A 611 -17.05 -17.78 9.42
CA THR A 611 -18.23 -18.58 9.11
C THR A 611 -19.31 -17.70 8.47
N GLU A 612 -19.84 -18.16 7.33
CA GLU A 612 -20.94 -17.53 6.62
C GLU A 612 -22.31 -17.89 7.24
N PRO A 613 -23.38 -17.13 6.96
CA PRO A 613 -24.71 -17.39 7.50
C PRO A 613 -25.30 -18.75 7.12
N ASP A 614 -24.84 -19.35 6.02
CA ASP A 614 -25.21 -20.69 5.56
C ASP A 614 -24.45 -21.82 6.28
N GLY A 615 -23.60 -21.49 7.26
CA GLY A 615 -22.82 -22.43 8.05
C GLY A 615 -21.46 -22.78 7.44
N LEU A 616 -21.16 -22.34 6.21
CA LEU A 616 -19.88 -22.60 5.57
C LEU A 616 -18.74 -21.91 6.32
N SER A 617 -17.70 -22.67 6.63
CA SER A 617 -16.55 -22.18 7.38
C SER A 617 -15.32 -22.05 6.49
N PHE A 618 -14.61 -20.95 6.65
CA PHE A 618 -13.46 -20.56 5.83
C PHE A 618 -12.29 -20.16 6.70
N LEU A 619 -11.10 -20.51 6.26
CA LEU A 619 -9.86 -20.01 6.86
C LEU A 619 -9.27 -18.90 5.97
N PRO A 620 -9.14 -17.66 6.47
CA PRO A 620 -8.49 -16.59 5.73
C PRO A 620 -6.97 -16.77 5.74
N TRP A 621 -6.31 -16.62 4.58
CA TRP A 621 -4.86 -16.62 4.45
C TRP A 621 -4.42 -15.77 3.25
N CYS A 622 -3.58 -14.75 3.49
CA CYS A 622 -2.97 -13.91 2.44
C CYS A 622 -3.93 -13.26 1.42
N GLY A 623 -5.21 -13.06 1.76
CA GLY A 623 -6.21 -12.53 0.84
C GLY A 623 -7.03 -13.58 0.09
N LEU A 624 -6.88 -14.85 0.47
CA LEU A 624 -7.69 -15.99 0.07
C LEU A 624 -8.58 -16.43 1.24
N LEU A 625 -9.77 -16.94 0.92
CA LEU A 625 -10.60 -17.74 1.82
C LEU A 625 -10.50 -19.18 1.34
N ILE A 626 -10.09 -20.07 2.23
CA ILE A 626 -9.98 -21.51 1.97
C ILE A 626 -11.14 -22.18 2.68
N ASN A 627 -12.02 -22.84 1.93
CA ASN A 627 -13.12 -23.59 2.53
C ASN A 627 -12.55 -24.69 3.44
N CYS A 628 -13.02 -24.75 4.68
CA CYS A 628 -12.49 -25.65 5.71
C CYS A 628 -12.79 -27.13 5.45
N GLU A 629 -13.72 -27.44 4.54
CA GLU A 629 -14.12 -28.80 4.17
C GLU A 629 -13.62 -29.17 2.78
N THR A 630 -13.88 -28.33 1.77
CA THR A 630 -13.64 -28.66 0.36
C THR A 630 -12.29 -28.18 -0.18
N LEU A 631 -11.58 -27.35 0.60
CA LEU A 631 -10.37 -26.61 0.21
C LEU A 631 -10.51 -25.75 -1.05
N GLU A 632 -11.75 -25.47 -1.48
CA GLU A 632 -12.02 -24.52 -2.55
C GLU A 632 -11.60 -23.11 -2.13
N ILE A 633 -11.19 -22.31 -3.12
CA ILE A 633 -10.51 -21.04 -2.91
C ILE A 633 -11.39 -19.89 -3.40
N GLN A 634 -11.69 -18.98 -2.49
CA GLN A 634 -12.36 -17.73 -2.78
C GLN A 634 -11.48 -16.52 -2.46
N ALA A 635 -11.82 -15.36 -3.02
CA ALA A 635 -11.15 -14.11 -2.67
C ALA A 635 -11.66 -13.58 -1.32
N ASP A 636 -10.76 -13.15 -0.44
CA ASP A 636 -11.14 -12.59 0.85
C ASP A 636 -11.61 -11.13 0.73
N TYR A 637 -12.93 -10.94 0.82
CA TYR A 637 -13.60 -9.63 0.83
C TYR A 637 -13.91 -9.11 2.23
N THR A 638 -13.71 -9.89 3.30
CA THR A 638 -13.92 -9.47 4.70
C THR A 638 -13.06 -8.26 5.07
N ARG A 639 -11.92 -8.12 4.36
CA ARG A 639 -10.95 -7.02 4.43
C ARG A 639 -11.54 -5.64 4.13
N TYR A 640 -12.72 -5.58 3.51
CA TYR A 640 -13.42 -4.34 3.20
C TYR A 640 -14.47 -3.95 4.24
N LEU A 641 -14.79 -4.80 5.23
CA LEU A 641 -15.88 -4.56 6.19
C LEU A 641 -15.64 -3.35 7.10
N THR A 642 -14.38 -3.00 7.37
CA THR A 642 -14.03 -1.89 8.26
C THR A 642 -13.74 -0.57 7.52
N VAL A 643 -13.84 -0.56 6.18
CA VAL A 643 -13.52 0.59 5.34
C VAL A 643 -14.66 0.93 4.39
N HIS A 644 -14.84 2.22 4.11
CA HIS A 644 -15.74 2.63 3.04
C HIS A 644 -15.08 2.36 1.68
N MET A 645 -15.84 1.89 0.69
CA MET A 645 -15.30 1.51 -0.62
C MET A 645 -14.61 2.68 -1.33
N SER A 646 -15.10 3.91 -1.12
CA SER A 646 -14.46 5.13 -1.63
C SER A 646 -13.01 5.28 -1.15
N SER A 647 -12.67 4.91 0.09
CA SER A 647 -11.29 5.00 0.61
C SER A 647 -10.30 4.09 -0.14
N THR A 648 -10.79 3.16 -0.95
CA THR A 648 -9.97 2.21 -1.74
C THR A 648 -9.64 2.73 -3.16
N LEU A 649 -10.12 3.91 -3.53
CA LEU A 649 -10.07 4.45 -4.88
C LEU A 649 -9.30 5.78 -4.94
N THR A 650 -8.79 6.06 -6.13
CA THR A 650 -8.32 7.39 -6.52
C THR A 650 -9.08 7.81 -7.77
N VAL A 651 -9.64 9.01 -7.75
CA VAL A 651 -10.51 9.55 -8.79
C VAL A 651 -9.83 10.76 -9.41
N ILE A 652 -9.79 10.79 -10.75
CA ILE A 652 -9.50 12.03 -11.47
C ILE A 652 -10.82 12.66 -11.87
N THR A 653 -10.92 13.97 -11.66
CA THR A 653 -12.12 14.77 -11.93
C THR A 653 -11.96 15.68 -13.14
N HIS A 654 -10.81 15.62 -13.82
CA HIS A 654 -10.47 16.44 -14.99
C HIS A 654 -9.64 15.63 -16.00
N GLY A 655 -9.61 16.09 -17.25
CA GLY A 655 -8.92 15.42 -18.35
C GLY A 655 -9.67 14.18 -18.85
N GLU A 656 -8.95 13.09 -19.08
CA GLU A 656 -9.45 11.82 -19.64
C GLU A 656 -10.22 10.98 -18.60
N VAL A 657 -11.30 11.53 -18.05
CA VAL A 657 -12.08 10.92 -16.96
C VAL A 657 -12.64 9.55 -17.34
N ILE A 658 -13.12 9.39 -18.58
CA ILE A 658 -13.69 8.15 -19.11
C ILE A 658 -12.62 7.05 -19.20
N ASP A 659 -11.46 7.35 -19.80
CA ASP A 659 -10.38 6.38 -19.95
C ASP A 659 -9.80 5.98 -18.60
N HIS A 660 -9.72 6.91 -17.65
CA HIS A 660 -9.27 6.59 -16.30
C HIS A 660 -10.29 5.72 -15.56
N LEU A 661 -11.59 5.98 -15.67
CA LEU A 661 -12.62 5.10 -15.11
C LEU A 661 -12.49 3.68 -15.69
N LYS A 662 -12.42 3.54 -17.00
CA LYS A 662 -12.21 2.26 -17.69
C LYS A 662 -10.94 1.55 -17.19
N ALA A 663 -9.82 2.27 -17.13
CA ALA A 663 -8.56 1.73 -16.62
C ALA A 663 -8.67 1.29 -15.16
N LYS A 664 -9.40 2.01 -14.30
CA LYS A 664 -9.59 1.63 -12.89
C LYS A 664 -10.40 0.36 -12.71
N LEU A 665 -11.47 0.16 -13.49
CA LEU A 665 -12.26 -1.07 -13.44
C LEU A 665 -11.41 -2.27 -13.90
N CYS A 666 -10.72 -2.14 -15.04
CA CYS A 666 -9.84 -3.19 -15.55
C CYS A 666 -8.69 -3.51 -14.58
N PHE A 667 -8.01 -2.49 -14.05
CA PHE A 667 -6.90 -2.65 -13.11
C PHE A 667 -7.34 -3.36 -11.82
N TYR A 668 -8.54 -3.08 -11.32
CA TYR A 668 -9.07 -3.81 -10.16
C TYR A 668 -9.27 -5.31 -10.48
N MET A 669 -9.79 -5.62 -11.67
CA MET A 669 -10.02 -7.00 -12.10
C MET A 669 -8.71 -7.77 -12.32
N GLU A 670 -7.59 -7.09 -12.62
CA GLU A 670 -6.30 -7.74 -12.85
C GLU A 670 -5.94 -8.72 -11.72
N ALA A 671 -5.93 -8.28 -10.46
CA ALA A 671 -5.57 -9.18 -9.35
C ALA A 671 -6.57 -10.33 -9.14
N LYS A 672 -7.80 -10.21 -9.64
CA LYS A 672 -8.87 -11.20 -9.49
C LYS A 672 -8.83 -12.27 -10.57
N CYS A 673 -8.24 -12.00 -11.73
CA CYS A 673 -8.14 -12.94 -12.86
C CYS A 673 -7.09 -14.08 -12.68
N HIS A 674 -6.73 -14.46 -11.45
CA HIS A 674 -5.69 -15.48 -11.20
C HIS A 674 -6.26 -16.93 -11.33
N PRO A 675 -5.50 -17.90 -11.87
CA PRO A 675 -5.94 -19.30 -12.01
C PRO A 675 -6.48 -19.97 -10.75
N LEU A 676 -5.94 -19.64 -9.57
CA LEU A 676 -6.43 -20.13 -8.27
C LEU A 676 -7.96 -19.99 -8.08
N PHE A 677 -8.61 -19.01 -8.71
CA PHE A 677 -10.05 -18.77 -8.58
C PHE A 677 -10.89 -19.45 -9.66
N TYR A 678 -10.29 -19.91 -10.77
CA TYR A 678 -11.01 -20.34 -11.97
C TYR A 678 -10.59 -21.70 -12.53
N ASP A 679 -9.50 -22.29 -12.04
CA ASP A 679 -9.16 -23.67 -12.36
C ASP A 679 -10.22 -24.60 -11.77
N SER A 680 -10.88 -25.34 -12.65
CA SER A 680 -11.99 -26.25 -12.34
C SER A 680 -11.53 -27.55 -11.67
N ILE A 681 -10.21 -27.74 -11.53
CA ILE A 681 -9.63 -28.80 -10.70
C ILE A 681 -9.58 -28.36 -9.23
N ILE A 682 -9.36 -27.07 -8.98
CA ILE A 682 -9.33 -26.51 -7.63
C ILE A 682 -10.74 -26.22 -7.14
N ASN A 683 -11.56 -25.60 -7.99
CA ASN A 683 -12.88 -25.08 -7.63
C ASN A 683 -13.99 -25.74 -8.43
N SER A 684 -15.11 -26.03 -7.79
CA SER A 684 -16.32 -26.51 -8.45
C SER A 684 -16.88 -25.47 -9.43
N PRO A 685 -17.71 -25.89 -10.39
CA PRO A 685 -18.38 -24.96 -11.32
C PRO A 685 -19.15 -23.83 -10.62
N ALA A 686 -19.71 -24.10 -9.43
CA ALA A 686 -20.43 -23.12 -8.62
C ALA A 686 -19.48 -22.05 -8.06
N ILE A 687 -18.38 -22.46 -7.42
CA ILE A 687 -17.40 -21.55 -6.84
C ILE A 687 -16.65 -20.73 -7.90
N VAL A 688 -16.34 -21.31 -9.06
CA VAL A 688 -15.75 -20.56 -10.20
C VAL A 688 -16.64 -19.38 -10.61
N ARG A 689 -17.96 -19.57 -10.66
CA ARG A 689 -18.94 -18.53 -11.01
C ARG A 689 -19.17 -17.56 -9.86
N LEU A 690 -19.17 -18.04 -8.61
CA LEU A 690 -19.28 -17.18 -7.43
C LEU A 690 -18.07 -16.23 -7.32
N ASN A 691 -16.85 -16.72 -7.53
CA ASN A 691 -15.62 -15.92 -7.50
C ASN A 691 -15.66 -14.74 -8.48
N ILE A 692 -16.09 -14.98 -9.73
CA ILE A 692 -16.21 -13.91 -10.72
C ILE A 692 -17.36 -12.95 -10.39
N TYR A 693 -18.49 -13.47 -9.89
CA TYR A 693 -19.65 -12.65 -9.49
C TYR A 693 -19.30 -11.70 -8.33
N GLN A 694 -18.73 -12.22 -7.24
CA GLN A 694 -18.28 -11.43 -6.09
C GLN A 694 -17.22 -10.38 -6.51
N ALA A 695 -16.31 -10.73 -7.42
CA ALA A 695 -15.36 -9.78 -7.97
C ALA A 695 -16.07 -8.62 -8.70
N PHE A 696 -17.09 -8.91 -9.52
CA PHE A 696 -17.87 -7.88 -10.18
C PHE A 696 -18.76 -7.07 -9.23
N LEU A 697 -19.31 -7.66 -8.17
CA LEU A 697 -20.05 -6.91 -7.14
C LEU A 697 -19.19 -5.80 -6.54
N VAL A 698 -17.97 -6.14 -6.09
CA VAL A 698 -17.03 -5.16 -5.55
C VAL A 698 -16.56 -4.17 -6.62
N CYS A 699 -16.41 -4.61 -7.88
CA CYS A 699 -16.10 -3.71 -9.00
C CYS A 699 -17.24 -2.69 -9.22
N ALA A 700 -18.49 -3.12 -9.16
CA ALA A 700 -19.67 -2.28 -9.29
C ALA A 700 -19.80 -1.28 -8.12
N MET A 701 -19.50 -1.69 -6.88
CA MET A 701 -19.45 -0.78 -5.73
C MET A 701 -18.37 0.30 -5.93
N LYS A 702 -17.20 -0.09 -6.46
CA LYS A 702 -16.14 0.85 -6.81
C LYS A 702 -16.56 1.80 -7.92
N PHE A 703 -17.22 1.30 -8.97
CA PHE A 703 -17.80 2.11 -10.03
C PHE A 703 -18.79 3.14 -9.47
N HIS A 704 -19.72 2.72 -8.61
CA HIS A 704 -20.66 3.63 -7.95
C HIS A 704 -19.95 4.75 -7.20
N CYS A 705 -19.01 4.41 -6.32
CA CYS A 705 -18.20 5.37 -5.57
C CYS A 705 -17.44 6.35 -6.50
N TYR A 706 -16.93 5.86 -7.63
CA TYR A 706 -16.24 6.68 -8.62
C TYR A 706 -17.21 7.70 -9.25
N ILE A 707 -18.36 7.25 -9.76
CA ILE A 707 -19.39 8.13 -10.35
C ILE A 707 -19.93 9.15 -9.34
N CYS A 708 -20.14 8.74 -8.08
CA CYS A 708 -20.54 9.65 -7.01
C CYS A 708 -19.54 10.79 -6.78
N THR A 709 -18.24 10.49 -6.90
CA THR A 709 -17.18 11.51 -6.78
C THR A 709 -17.20 12.47 -7.99
N LEU A 710 -17.58 11.99 -9.18
CA LEU A 710 -17.62 12.82 -10.39
C LEU A 710 -18.78 13.79 -10.45
N SER A 711 -19.98 13.41 -9.96
CA SER A 711 -21.30 14.07 -9.92
C SER A 711 -21.64 15.19 -10.94
N LYS A 712 -20.78 16.19 -11.16
CA LYS A 712 -20.91 17.24 -12.18
C LYS A 712 -20.21 16.92 -13.52
N ALA A 713 -19.29 15.96 -13.55
CA ALA A 713 -18.52 15.54 -14.73
C ALA A 713 -18.72 14.06 -15.06
N SER A 714 -19.87 13.49 -14.67
CA SER A 714 -20.17 12.07 -14.87
C SER A 714 -20.36 11.75 -16.36
N PRO A 715 -19.85 10.60 -16.85
CA PRO A 715 -20.13 10.13 -18.20
C PRO A 715 -21.63 9.86 -18.40
N SER A 716 -22.09 9.90 -19.65
CA SER A 716 -23.47 9.54 -19.99
C SER A 716 -23.79 8.09 -19.57
N PRO A 717 -25.05 7.76 -19.27
CA PRO A 717 -25.45 6.38 -18.95
C PRO A 717 -25.07 5.37 -20.03
N ARG A 718 -25.19 5.73 -21.32
CA ARG A 718 -24.77 4.88 -22.45
C ARG A 718 -23.27 4.61 -22.44
N SER A 719 -22.44 5.63 -22.20
CA SER A 719 -20.99 5.44 -22.06
C SER A 719 -20.67 4.55 -20.86
N CYS A 720 -21.36 4.74 -19.73
CA CYS A 720 -21.20 3.88 -18.56
C CYS A 720 -21.53 2.41 -18.87
N ALA A 721 -22.64 2.13 -19.54
CA ALA A 721 -23.04 0.77 -19.90
C ALA A 721 -21.99 0.09 -20.81
N MET A 722 -21.43 0.84 -21.77
CA MET A 722 -20.37 0.35 -22.66
C MET A 722 -19.06 0.08 -21.90
N ILE A 723 -18.66 0.96 -20.98
CA ILE A 723 -17.47 0.76 -20.12
C ILE A 723 -17.63 -0.50 -19.26
N ILE A 724 -18.81 -0.71 -18.68
CA ILE A 724 -19.14 -1.90 -17.88
C ILE A 724 -18.99 -3.15 -18.75
N LEU A 725 -19.65 -3.19 -19.91
CA LEU A 725 -19.61 -4.32 -20.84
C LEU A 725 -18.19 -4.62 -21.32
N GLU A 726 -17.40 -3.59 -21.62
CA GLU A 726 -16.00 -3.75 -22.02
C GLU A 726 -15.15 -4.31 -20.88
N SER A 727 -15.39 -3.86 -19.63
CA SER A 727 -14.70 -4.41 -18.45
C SER A 727 -15.00 -5.90 -18.25
N CYS A 728 -16.24 -6.35 -18.51
CA CYS A 728 -16.61 -7.76 -18.46
C CYS A 728 -15.89 -8.58 -19.54
N ARG A 729 -15.85 -8.07 -20.77
CA ARG A 729 -15.14 -8.71 -21.90
C ARG A 729 -13.63 -8.80 -21.64
N TYR A 730 -13.03 -7.71 -21.18
CA TYR A 730 -11.62 -7.65 -20.78
C TYR A 730 -11.31 -8.71 -19.72
N THR A 731 -12.18 -8.86 -18.72
CA THR A 731 -11.99 -9.81 -17.62
C THR A 731 -11.92 -11.25 -18.14
N HIS A 732 -12.85 -11.68 -19.02
CA HIS A 732 -12.80 -13.01 -19.61
C HIS A 732 -11.50 -13.27 -20.40
N ILE A 733 -11.08 -12.29 -21.22
CA ILE A 733 -9.84 -12.38 -21.99
C ILE A 733 -8.63 -12.52 -21.05
N LEU A 734 -8.61 -11.74 -19.96
CA LEU A 734 -7.51 -11.75 -19.01
C LEU A 734 -7.43 -13.07 -18.23
N ILE A 735 -8.56 -13.65 -17.83
CA ILE A 735 -8.60 -14.98 -17.19
C ILE A 735 -7.97 -16.01 -18.13
N LYS A 736 -8.43 -16.10 -19.39
CA LYS A 736 -7.85 -17.01 -20.39
C LYS A 736 -6.34 -16.81 -20.58
N LYS A 737 -5.91 -15.55 -20.73
CA LYS A 737 -4.48 -15.21 -20.89
C LYS A 737 -3.65 -15.64 -19.69
N ARG A 738 -4.17 -15.48 -18.47
CA ARG A 738 -3.46 -15.85 -17.23
C ARG A 738 -3.44 -17.36 -16.99
N MET A 739 -4.52 -18.07 -17.26
CA MET A 739 -4.57 -19.53 -17.25
C MET A 739 -3.47 -20.09 -18.17
N TYR A 740 -3.45 -19.66 -19.44
CA TYR A 740 -2.44 -20.08 -20.42
C TYR A 740 -1.00 -19.73 -20.04
N LYS A 741 -0.77 -18.49 -19.56
CA LYS A 741 0.58 -18.05 -19.15
C LYS A 741 1.10 -18.85 -17.97
N THR A 742 0.23 -19.18 -17.02
CA THR A 742 0.58 -19.93 -15.81
C THR A 742 0.86 -21.39 -16.14
N GLU A 743 0.06 -21.99 -17.01
CA GLU A 743 0.29 -23.33 -17.55
C GLU A 743 1.66 -23.44 -18.24
N LYS A 744 2.01 -22.47 -19.11
CA LYS A 744 3.35 -22.41 -19.72
C LYS A 744 4.49 -22.20 -18.74
N TYR A 745 4.23 -21.51 -17.62
CA TYR A 745 5.26 -21.19 -16.64
C TYR A 745 5.55 -22.37 -15.71
N ILE A 746 4.52 -23.12 -15.32
CA ILE A 746 4.60 -24.18 -14.29
C ILE A 746 4.56 -25.58 -14.91
N ASN A 747 4.25 -25.70 -16.20
CA ASN A 747 4.04 -26.98 -16.90
C ASN A 747 2.90 -27.82 -16.29
N ILE A 748 1.87 -27.16 -15.75
CA ILE A 748 0.67 -27.80 -15.18
C ILE A 748 -0.54 -27.39 -16.01
N ARG A 749 -1.22 -28.38 -16.59
CA ARG A 749 -2.47 -28.15 -17.33
C ARG A 749 -3.56 -27.62 -16.42
N SER A 750 -4.11 -26.47 -16.80
CA SER A 750 -5.19 -25.78 -16.10
C SER A 750 -6.52 -26.03 -16.80
N LEU A 751 -7.63 -26.13 -16.06
CA LEU A 751 -8.95 -26.41 -16.64
C LEU A 751 -9.91 -25.23 -16.45
N LEU A 752 -10.28 -24.55 -17.54
CA LEU A 752 -11.25 -23.45 -17.49
C LEU A 752 -12.59 -23.87 -18.12
N ARG A 753 -13.61 -24.12 -17.30
CA ARG A 753 -14.99 -24.42 -17.76
C ARG A 753 -15.92 -23.20 -17.84
N LEU A 754 -15.41 -22.00 -17.57
CA LEU A 754 -16.19 -20.75 -17.55
C LEU A 754 -16.33 -20.14 -18.95
N LYS A 755 -17.57 -19.99 -19.44
CA LYS A 755 -17.86 -19.46 -20.78
C LYS A 755 -17.84 -17.93 -20.81
N LYS A 756 -17.56 -17.35 -21.98
CA LYS A 756 -17.58 -15.88 -22.19
C LYS A 756 -18.94 -15.27 -21.88
N THR A 757 -20.02 -15.90 -22.33
CA THR A 757 -21.41 -15.46 -22.11
C THR A 757 -21.74 -15.40 -20.63
N GLU A 758 -21.31 -16.40 -19.86
CA GLU A 758 -21.49 -16.44 -18.40
C GLU A 758 -20.76 -15.29 -17.69
N VAL A 759 -19.50 -15.00 -18.07
CA VAL A 759 -18.75 -13.87 -17.47
C VAL A 759 -19.46 -12.54 -17.72
N ILE A 760 -19.95 -12.33 -18.94
CA ILE A 760 -20.65 -11.08 -19.29
C ILE A 760 -21.96 -11.00 -18.51
N TRP A 761 -22.75 -12.07 -18.49
CA TRP A 761 -24.01 -12.11 -17.76
C TRP A 761 -23.84 -11.91 -16.25
N LEU A 762 -22.88 -12.60 -15.62
CA LEU A 762 -22.56 -12.44 -14.20
C LEU A 762 -22.09 -11.01 -13.89
N GLY A 763 -21.27 -10.43 -14.77
CA GLY A 763 -20.84 -9.05 -14.63
C GLY A 763 -21.99 -8.06 -14.70
N LEU A 764 -22.80 -8.11 -15.76
CA LEU A 764 -23.98 -7.24 -15.91
C LEU A 764 -24.95 -7.41 -14.73
N SER A 765 -25.19 -8.65 -14.29
CA SER A 765 -26.05 -8.97 -13.14
C SER A 765 -25.50 -8.36 -11.85
N ALA A 766 -24.20 -8.47 -11.59
CA ALA A 766 -23.58 -7.87 -10.41
C ALA A 766 -23.70 -6.34 -10.41
N TYR A 767 -23.45 -5.69 -11.55
CA TYR A 767 -23.62 -4.25 -11.69
C TYR A 767 -25.07 -3.83 -11.47
N PHE A 768 -26.02 -4.52 -12.07
CA PHE A 768 -27.45 -4.26 -11.88
C PHE A 768 -27.84 -4.35 -10.40
N GLN A 769 -27.47 -5.46 -9.72
CA GLN A 769 -27.80 -5.70 -8.30
C GLN A 769 -27.18 -4.68 -7.34
N VAL A 770 -26.00 -4.15 -7.64
CA VAL A 770 -25.38 -3.09 -6.83
C VAL A 770 -26.03 -1.74 -7.10
N LEU A 771 -26.32 -1.43 -8.37
CA LEU A 771 -26.83 -0.12 -8.77
C LEU A 771 -28.32 0.06 -8.47
N ILE A 772 -29.12 -1.01 -8.42
CA ILE A 772 -30.53 -0.95 -8.04
C ILE A 772 -30.70 -0.51 -6.57
N LYS A 773 -29.78 -0.93 -5.68
CA LYS A 773 -29.69 -0.42 -4.29
C LYS A 773 -29.37 1.09 -4.23
N LYS A 774 -29.05 1.72 -5.36
CA LYS A 774 -28.72 3.15 -5.55
C LYS A 774 -29.52 3.77 -6.71
N GLN A 775 -30.73 3.26 -6.96
CA GLN A 775 -31.54 3.55 -8.15
C GLN A 775 -31.74 5.03 -8.46
N SER A 776 -31.89 5.89 -7.44
CA SER A 776 -32.14 7.34 -7.60
C SER A 776 -31.07 8.06 -8.43
N ARG A 777 -29.85 7.51 -8.53
CA ARG A 777 -28.77 8.06 -9.35
C ARG A 777 -28.60 7.36 -10.70
N HIS A 778 -29.09 6.14 -10.84
CA HIS A 778 -28.72 5.22 -11.93
C HIS A 778 -29.90 4.72 -12.77
N MET A 779 -31.11 5.31 -12.64
CA MET A 779 -32.32 4.87 -13.35
C MET A 779 -32.11 4.59 -14.85
N GLU A 780 -31.55 5.55 -15.60
CA GLU A 780 -31.30 5.38 -17.04
C GLU A 780 -30.27 4.27 -17.33
N LEU A 781 -29.22 4.19 -16.52
CA LEU A 781 -28.21 3.14 -16.66
C LEU A 781 -28.80 1.75 -16.33
N LEU A 782 -29.68 1.66 -15.34
CA LEU A 782 -30.37 0.42 -14.96
C LEU A 782 -31.27 -0.06 -16.09
N SER A 783 -31.99 0.83 -16.78
CA SER A 783 -32.79 0.47 -17.95
C SER A 783 -31.92 -0.13 -19.07
N LEU A 784 -30.77 0.49 -19.36
CA LEU A 784 -29.82 -0.04 -20.35
C LEU A 784 -29.24 -1.40 -19.94
N LEU A 785 -28.86 -1.57 -18.66
CA LEU A 785 -28.34 -2.84 -18.16
C LEU A 785 -29.41 -3.94 -18.17
N SER A 786 -30.67 -3.61 -17.88
CA SER A 786 -31.80 -4.54 -17.99
C SER A 786 -31.96 -5.03 -19.43
N SER A 787 -32.03 -4.11 -20.40
CA SER A 787 -32.13 -4.47 -21.82
C SER A 787 -30.96 -5.35 -22.29
N MET A 788 -29.73 -5.07 -21.80
CA MET A 788 -28.59 -5.93 -22.07
C MET A 788 -28.74 -7.32 -21.44
N LEU A 789 -29.26 -7.43 -20.23
CA LEU A 789 -29.51 -8.72 -19.55
C LEU A 789 -30.61 -9.53 -20.24
N ASP A 790 -31.67 -8.87 -20.70
CA ASP A 790 -32.79 -9.51 -21.41
C ASP A 790 -32.31 -10.20 -22.70
N SER A 791 -31.28 -9.66 -23.35
CA SER A 791 -30.66 -10.29 -24.54
C SER A 791 -30.00 -11.64 -24.28
N PHE A 792 -29.74 -11.99 -23.01
CA PHE A 792 -29.24 -13.32 -22.60
C PHE A 792 -30.37 -14.31 -22.28
N GLY A 793 -31.64 -13.88 -22.30
CA GLY A 793 -32.80 -14.70 -21.98
C GLY A 793 -32.70 -15.37 -20.60
N ASN A 794 -33.23 -16.59 -20.50
CA ASN A 794 -33.30 -17.36 -19.26
C ASN A 794 -32.01 -18.11 -18.90
N ILE A 795 -30.83 -17.53 -19.18
CA ILE A 795 -29.54 -18.18 -18.92
C ILE A 795 -29.34 -18.56 -17.44
N LYS A 796 -29.95 -17.82 -16.50
CA LYS A 796 -29.93 -18.17 -15.07
C LYS A 796 -30.55 -19.55 -14.78
N TYR A 797 -31.63 -19.89 -15.49
CA TYR A 797 -32.33 -21.18 -15.35
C TYR A 797 -31.65 -22.31 -16.12
N SER A 798 -30.71 -21.98 -17.02
CA SER A 798 -29.97 -22.95 -17.82
C SER A 798 -28.89 -23.71 -17.04
N SER A 799 -28.49 -23.26 -15.85
CA SER A 799 -27.38 -23.85 -15.09
C SER A 799 -27.49 -23.63 -13.58
N SER A 800 -27.59 -24.72 -12.80
CA SER A 800 -27.56 -24.68 -11.33
C SER A 800 -26.37 -23.88 -10.76
N PRO A 801 -25.12 -24.04 -11.27
CA PRO A 801 -23.98 -23.21 -10.89
C PRO A 801 -24.14 -21.69 -11.06
N LEU A 802 -24.87 -21.22 -12.09
CA LEU A 802 -25.12 -19.79 -12.27
C LEU A 802 -26.14 -19.27 -11.26
N LYS A 803 -27.16 -20.07 -10.98
CA LYS A 803 -28.17 -19.75 -9.95
C LYS A 803 -27.51 -19.60 -8.59
N TYR A 804 -26.70 -20.59 -8.19
CA TYR A 804 -25.91 -20.55 -6.95
C TYR A 804 -25.07 -19.27 -6.84
N ALA A 805 -24.32 -18.91 -7.89
CA ALA A 805 -23.43 -17.76 -7.84
C ALA A 805 -24.13 -16.41 -7.56
N VAL A 806 -25.37 -16.23 -7.99
CA VAL A 806 -26.11 -14.96 -7.87
C VAL A 806 -27.06 -14.90 -6.67
N GLU A 807 -27.18 -15.96 -5.90
CA GLU A 807 -27.97 -15.96 -4.67
C GLU A 807 -27.29 -15.08 -3.61
N GLU A 808 -28.08 -14.22 -2.95
CA GLU A 808 -27.54 -13.17 -2.07
C GLU A 808 -26.79 -13.75 -0.87
N ILE A 809 -27.19 -14.93 -0.38
CA ILE A 809 -26.62 -15.61 0.78
C ILE A 809 -25.13 -15.92 0.61
N HIS A 810 -24.72 -16.42 -0.56
CA HIS A 810 -23.33 -16.76 -0.90
C HIS A 810 -22.45 -15.53 -1.18
N SER A 811 -23.01 -14.33 -1.15
CA SER A 811 -22.28 -13.05 -1.23
C SER A 811 -22.56 -12.13 -0.04
N SER A 812 -23.08 -12.68 1.07
CA SER A 812 -23.54 -11.90 2.25
C SER A 812 -22.46 -10.96 2.81
N VAL A 813 -21.19 -11.37 2.83
CA VAL A 813 -20.05 -10.51 3.23
C VAL A 813 -19.93 -9.28 2.34
N VAL A 814 -20.04 -9.47 1.03
CA VAL A 814 -19.89 -8.41 0.05
C VAL A 814 -20.97 -7.35 0.26
N TRP A 815 -22.20 -7.77 0.55
CA TRP A 815 -23.32 -6.88 0.81
C TRP A 815 -23.22 -6.07 2.11
N LYS A 816 -22.39 -6.50 3.08
CA LYS A 816 -22.09 -5.75 4.30
C LYS A 816 -21.06 -4.63 4.08
N ILE A 817 -20.42 -4.56 2.91
CA ILE A 817 -19.44 -3.52 2.61
C ILE A 817 -20.16 -2.17 2.43
N LYS A 818 -19.60 -1.10 2.99
CA LYS A 818 -20.14 0.27 2.87
C LYS A 818 -19.66 0.92 1.57
N TYR A 819 -20.58 1.41 0.72
CA TYR A 819 -20.27 2.05 -0.57
C TYR A 819 -21.29 3.11 -1.00
#